data_AF-A0A5K7ZEH6-F1
#
_entry.id   AF-A0A5K7ZEH6-F1
#
_cell.length_a   1.000
_cell.length_b   1.000
_cell.length_c   1.000
_cell.angle_alpha   90.00
_cell.angle_beta   90.00
_cell.angle_gamma   90.00
#
_symmetry.space_group_name_H-M   'P 1'
#
loop_
_entity.id
_entity.type
_entity.pdbx_description
1 polymer ?
#
loop_
_entity_poly.entity_id
_entity_poly.type
_entity_poly.pdbx_seq_one_letter_code
_entity_poly.pdbx_strand_id
1 'polypeptide(L)'
;MENLLDPSKNCYRQVKARRAAFIVDGEAYFRAIHESLRKARHSIFIVGWDLHSDLRLVRGEGRGGWPSRLGAFLGHLVSEKKGLHVYLLNWDFAMIYALEREFFPRYKLKWRTHKRIHFRLDGNHPVGASQHQKIVVVDDAVAFAGGLDLSKWRWDTSAHRPDDERRVDPDGNPYPPFHDVQMVVDGPAAATLGELVRKRWSDAKGESPVAAQTNPSHDPWPSSIDPDFEPVQVAVARTLPTYENRRGVREVEHLYLDSIASARQFIYIENQYLSSHRIGQALKQRLAESDGPEIVIVLPEKTGGWLEQHTMDVLRGRILRELRKADRYDRLRTYYPRLAENPHCVLMVHAKVMVIDDTFVRVGSSNLSNRSMGLDSECDLAIAAGTEESVRSTIVRFRNRLLAEHLGIDGNRVADAVEKNASLIQAVESLRDGERTLVPLPGEVPPEVDEWVPESELLDPEKPVEPEEFLDYVVRPEQQSLAYRHLLKIVLMIFGVLLLAGLWRWTPAGEWLDVASAKAAAEWIRRQPMSPLLVVGGYIVGGLVVFPVTLMVIATVLVFGPWWGFFYALIGSELSALALFWIGRLMGQNTVRRFAGSLINRLSQKLSESGVMTVITLRIVPVAPFSVINLIAGVSDIQLKDFTLGTLVGMVPGVMAIVLLADRISASLQTPDLGRFTALAVAVLVVVFGLVRLRRWVDGRRGRRTKEKAD
;
A
#
# COMPACT_ATOMS: atom_id res chain seq x y z
N MET A 1 31.64 -15.90 18.22
CA MET A 1 31.13 -15.36 16.94
C MET A 1 31.26 -16.36 15.79
N GLU A 2 31.94 -17.51 15.97
CA GLU A 2 31.80 -18.62 15.02
C GLU A 2 30.32 -19.05 14.99
N ASN A 3 29.69 -19.01 13.82
CA ASN A 3 28.26 -19.21 13.54
C ASN A 3 27.28 -18.07 13.89
N LEU A 4 27.60 -16.80 13.62
CA LEU A 4 26.54 -15.77 13.50
C LEU A 4 25.61 -16.04 12.30
N LEU A 5 26.17 -16.50 11.18
CA LEU A 5 25.42 -16.84 9.97
C LEU A 5 25.17 -18.35 9.95
N ASP A 6 23.90 -18.76 9.89
CA ASP A 6 23.48 -20.17 9.90
C ASP A 6 22.34 -20.41 8.87
N PRO A 7 22.60 -21.15 7.77
CA PRO A 7 21.61 -21.42 6.73
C PRO A 7 20.41 -22.27 7.20
N SER A 8 20.51 -22.91 8.37
CA SER A 8 19.42 -23.67 8.96
C SER A 8 18.43 -22.79 9.75
N LYS A 9 18.80 -21.53 10.02
CA LYS A 9 18.08 -20.66 10.96
C LYS A 9 17.85 -19.25 10.44
N ASN A 10 18.91 -18.52 10.10
CA ASN A 10 18.87 -17.06 9.94
C ASN A 10 19.33 -16.56 8.57
N CYS A 11 19.65 -17.44 7.64
CA CYS A 11 19.86 -17.09 6.25
C CYS A 11 19.40 -18.22 5.33
N TYR A 12 19.09 -17.90 4.08
CA TYR A 12 18.74 -18.86 3.04
C TYR A 12 19.97 -19.67 2.59
N ARG A 13 21.08 -18.96 2.39
CA ARG A 13 22.33 -19.55 1.89
C ARG A 13 23.50 -18.63 2.23
N GLN A 14 24.65 -19.23 2.51
CA GLN A 14 25.95 -18.56 2.51
C GLN A 14 26.69 -18.94 1.23
N VAL A 15 27.14 -17.95 0.49
CA VAL A 15 27.76 -18.11 -0.82
C VAL A 15 28.95 -17.18 -0.96
N LYS A 16 29.99 -17.62 -1.67
CA LYS A 16 31.17 -16.79 -1.91
C LYS A 16 30.90 -15.84 -3.08
N ALA A 17 31.03 -14.54 -2.86
CA ALA A 17 31.12 -13.55 -3.92
C ALA A 17 32.60 -13.36 -4.30
N ARG A 18 32.90 -13.23 -5.60
CA ARG A 18 34.27 -12.86 -6.01
C ARG A 18 34.53 -11.39 -5.72
N ARG A 19 33.52 -10.56 -5.95
CA ARG A 19 33.48 -9.13 -5.62
C ARG A 19 32.16 -8.80 -4.93
N ALA A 20 32.24 -7.96 -3.90
CA ALA A 20 31.10 -7.30 -3.31
C ALA A 20 31.43 -5.85 -3.02
N ALA A 21 30.45 -4.96 -3.13
CA ALA A 21 30.60 -3.55 -2.76
C ALA A 21 29.29 -2.96 -2.22
N PHE A 22 29.43 -1.99 -1.33
CA PHE A 22 28.35 -1.11 -0.89
C PHE A 22 28.21 0.06 -1.85
N ILE A 23 26.98 0.41 -2.19
CA ILE A 23 26.65 1.55 -3.01
C ILE A 23 25.73 2.44 -2.19
N VAL A 24 26.24 3.62 -1.84
CA VAL A 24 25.51 4.63 -1.07
C VAL A 24 24.88 5.62 -2.04
N ASP A 25 23.59 5.86 -1.84
CA ASP A 25 22.71 6.75 -2.61
C ASP A 25 22.42 6.38 -4.07
N GLY A 26 21.34 7.01 -4.56
CA GLY A 26 20.76 6.68 -5.86
C GLY A 26 21.59 7.09 -7.07
N GLU A 27 22.43 8.13 -7.01
CA GLU A 27 23.27 8.52 -8.15
C GLU A 27 24.28 7.41 -8.48
N ALA A 28 25.01 6.93 -7.48
CA ALA A 28 25.97 5.85 -7.66
C ALA A 28 25.28 4.55 -8.07
N TYR A 29 24.16 4.21 -7.43
CA TYR A 29 23.40 3.00 -7.74
C TYR A 29 22.82 3.02 -9.16
N PHE A 30 22.14 4.09 -9.57
CA PHE A 30 21.51 4.14 -10.90
C PHE A 30 22.55 4.20 -12.02
N ARG A 31 23.70 4.85 -11.78
CA ARG A 31 24.84 4.78 -12.69
C ARG A 31 25.37 3.34 -12.81
N ALA A 32 25.60 2.65 -11.69
CA ALA A 32 26.07 1.28 -11.68
C ALA A 32 25.11 0.33 -12.42
N ILE A 33 23.80 0.46 -12.19
CA ILE A 33 22.77 -0.27 -12.91
C ILE A 33 22.87 0.01 -14.42
N HIS A 34 22.93 1.27 -14.82
CA HIS A 34 23.05 1.63 -16.23
C HIS A 34 24.30 0.99 -16.88
N GLU A 35 25.44 1.00 -16.21
CA GLU A 35 26.68 0.37 -16.70
C GLU A 35 26.57 -1.16 -16.81
N SER A 36 26.01 -1.83 -15.82
CA SER A 36 25.82 -3.29 -15.83
C SER A 36 24.80 -3.75 -16.87
N LEU A 37 23.66 -3.07 -16.99
CA LEU A 37 22.62 -3.41 -17.98
C LEU A 37 23.14 -3.23 -19.42
N ARG A 38 24.04 -2.27 -19.67
CA ARG A 38 24.74 -2.13 -20.96
C ARG A 38 25.65 -3.31 -21.29
N LYS A 39 26.11 -4.08 -20.31
CA LYS A 39 26.95 -5.26 -20.52
C LYS A 39 26.12 -6.55 -20.68
N ALA A 40 24.87 -6.57 -20.23
CA ALA A 40 23.98 -7.74 -20.29
C ALA A 40 23.90 -8.39 -21.69
N ARG A 41 23.84 -9.72 -21.76
CA ARG A 41 23.80 -10.52 -22.99
C ARG A 41 22.56 -11.41 -23.09
N HIS A 42 22.07 -11.97 -21.98
CA HIS A 42 21.09 -13.05 -21.97
C HIS A 42 19.80 -12.68 -21.23
N SER A 43 19.91 -12.21 -19.99
CA SER A 43 18.75 -11.88 -19.17
C SER A 43 18.98 -10.75 -18.17
N ILE A 44 17.96 -9.91 -18.00
CA ILE A 44 17.86 -8.92 -16.94
C ILE A 44 16.60 -9.21 -16.13
N PHE A 45 16.73 -9.29 -14.81
CA PHE A 45 15.59 -9.30 -13.88
C PHE A 45 15.60 -8.03 -13.06
N ILE A 46 14.44 -7.40 -12.91
CA ILE A 46 14.22 -6.25 -12.04
C ILE A 46 12.98 -6.55 -11.20
N VAL A 47 13.18 -6.69 -9.90
CA VAL A 47 12.13 -6.87 -8.89
C VAL A 47 12.14 -5.62 -8.02
N GLY A 48 10.98 -5.01 -7.81
CA GLY A 48 10.85 -3.85 -6.95
C GLY A 48 9.47 -3.73 -6.34
N TRP A 49 9.41 -3.01 -5.22
CA TRP A 49 8.15 -2.58 -4.63
C TRP A 49 7.47 -1.55 -5.53
N ASP A 50 8.27 -0.73 -6.21
CA ASP A 50 7.82 0.16 -7.26
C ASP A 50 8.86 0.28 -8.39
N LEU A 51 8.38 0.53 -9.61
CA LEU A 51 9.21 0.75 -10.79
C LEU A 51 8.61 1.91 -11.59
N HIS A 52 9.46 2.81 -12.10
CA HIS A 52 8.99 3.95 -12.90
C HIS A 52 9.64 3.98 -14.29
N SER A 53 8.83 3.98 -15.35
CA SER A 53 9.33 3.84 -16.72
C SER A 53 10.13 5.06 -17.20
N ASP A 54 9.71 6.26 -16.78
CA ASP A 54 10.41 7.51 -17.08
C ASP A 54 11.52 7.88 -16.06
N LEU A 55 11.90 6.98 -15.15
CA LEU A 55 13.03 7.23 -14.26
C LEU A 55 14.30 7.48 -15.08
N ARG A 56 14.97 8.61 -14.85
CA ARG A 56 16.29 8.91 -15.42
C ARG A 56 17.38 8.24 -14.57
N LEU A 57 18.06 7.24 -15.14
CA LEU A 57 19.15 6.52 -14.46
C LEU A 57 20.41 7.39 -14.32
N VAL A 58 20.73 8.17 -15.34
CA VAL A 58 21.89 9.06 -15.36
C VAL A 58 21.41 10.49 -15.63
N ARG A 59 21.87 11.45 -14.81
CA ARG A 59 21.51 12.87 -14.88
C ARG A 59 22.77 13.69 -15.21
N GLY A 60 22.82 14.34 -16.37
CA GLY A 60 23.97 15.08 -16.91
C GLY A 60 24.08 14.95 -18.43
N GLU A 61 24.89 15.78 -19.09
CA GLU A 61 25.07 15.73 -20.56
C GLU A 61 25.54 14.33 -20.99
N GLY A 62 24.73 13.70 -21.83
CA GLY A 62 24.83 12.30 -22.18
C GLY A 62 26.12 11.98 -22.92
N ARG A 63 27.09 11.38 -22.23
CA ARG A 63 28.17 10.67 -22.91
C ARG A 63 27.61 9.40 -23.57
N GLY A 64 27.49 9.43 -24.90
CA GLY A 64 27.41 8.20 -25.71
C GLY A 64 26.08 7.86 -26.39
N GLY A 65 25.08 8.76 -26.43
CA GLY A 65 23.88 8.58 -27.25
C GLY A 65 22.83 7.55 -26.76
N TRP A 66 22.98 7.04 -25.54
CA TRP A 66 22.02 6.09 -24.93
C TRP A 66 20.82 6.82 -24.32
N PRO A 67 19.60 6.25 -24.40
CA PRO A 67 18.46 6.81 -23.68
C PRO A 67 18.70 6.82 -22.16
N SER A 68 18.38 7.93 -21.49
CA SER A 68 18.58 8.06 -20.03
C SER A 68 17.40 7.53 -19.21
N ARG A 69 16.21 7.45 -19.81
CA ARG A 69 14.99 6.96 -19.15
C ARG A 69 14.93 5.43 -19.19
N LEU A 70 14.62 4.80 -18.06
CA LEU A 70 14.66 3.34 -17.88
C LEU A 70 13.89 2.56 -18.95
N GLY A 71 12.65 2.95 -19.25
CA GLY A 71 11.81 2.28 -20.26
C GLY A 71 12.40 2.37 -21.67
N ALA A 72 12.82 3.56 -22.09
CA ALA A 72 13.45 3.78 -23.39
C ALA A 72 14.81 3.06 -23.49
N PHE A 73 15.58 3.07 -22.41
CA PHE A 73 16.87 2.41 -22.30
C PHE A 73 16.75 0.88 -22.43
N LEU A 74 15.81 0.27 -21.70
CA LEU A 74 15.54 -1.17 -21.81
C LEU A 74 15.03 -1.55 -23.21
N GLY A 75 14.15 -0.72 -23.80
CA GLY A 75 13.69 -0.89 -25.18
C GLY A 75 14.83 -0.87 -26.19
N HIS A 76 15.77 0.07 -26.04
CA HIS A 76 16.96 0.16 -26.87
C HIS A 76 17.89 -1.05 -26.68
N LEU A 77 18.15 -1.48 -25.44
CA LEU A 77 18.97 -2.66 -25.15
C LEU A 77 18.44 -3.94 -25.81
N VAL A 78 17.14 -4.22 -25.68
CA VAL A 78 16.56 -5.43 -26.30
C VAL A 78 16.48 -5.34 -27.82
N SER A 79 16.50 -4.13 -28.40
CA SER A 79 16.53 -3.93 -29.85
C SER A 79 17.90 -4.26 -30.44
N GLU A 80 18.98 -3.84 -29.76
CA GLU A 80 20.35 -4.11 -30.19
C GLU A 80 20.77 -5.57 -29.93
N LYS A 81 20.34 -6.14 -28.80
CA LYS A 81 20.78 -7.46 -28.33
C LYS A 81 19.72 -8.51 -28.57
N LYS A 82 19.80 -9.18 -29.72
CA LYS A 82 18.77 -10.12 -30.19
C LYS A 82 18.46 -11.29 -29.24
N GLY A 83 19.40 -11.68 -28.38
CA GLY A 83 19.24 -12.75 -27.39
C GLY A 83 18.81 -12.29 -25.99
N LEU A 84 18.69 -10.98 -25.74
CA LEU A 84 18.44 -10.44 -24.42
C LEU A 84 16.95 -10.44 -24.07
N HIS A 85 16.62 -11.01 -22.90
CA HIS A 85 15.29 -10.96 -22.30
C HIS A 85 15.28 -10.10 -21.04
N VAL A 86 14.26 -9.26 -20.87
CA VAL A 86 14.10 -8.40 -19.70
C VAL A 86 12.82 -8.80 -18.96
N TYR A 87 12.91 -8.99 -17.66
CA TYR A 87 11.82 -9.39 -16.78
C TYR A 87 11.64 -8.34 -15.70
N LEU A 88 10.46 -7.73 -15.66
CA LEU A 88 10.10 -6.64 -14.75
C LEU A 88 8.96 -7.11 -13.86
N LEU A 89 9.23 -7.28 -12.58
CA LEU A 89 8.26 -7.70 -11.57
C LEU A 89 8.04 -6.56 -10.58
N ASN A 90 6.87 -5.94 -10.64
CA ASN A 90 6.48 -4.83 -9.76
C ASN A 90 5.34 -5.28 -8.84
N TRP A 91 5.30 -4.83 -7.59
CA TRP A 91 4.21 -5.18 -6.66
C TRP A 91 2.82 -4.76 -7.16
N ASP A 92 1.80 -5.62 -7.00
CA ASP A 92 0.41 -5.42 -7.45
C ASP A 92 -0.49 -4.67 -6.45
N PHE A 93 -0.02 -3.53 -5.95
CA PHE A 93 -0.89 -2.42 -5.55
C PHE A 93 -1.69 -2.55 -4.23
N ALA A 94 -1.63 -1.48 -3.43
CA ALA A 94 -2.73 -1.05 -2.57
C ALA A 94 -3.21 0.33 -3.08
N MET A 95 -4.54 0.51 -3.23
CA MET A 95 -5.18 1.77 -3.66
C MET A 95 -4.68 3.02 -2.91
N ILE A 96 -4.17 2.83 -1.69
CA ILE A 96 -3.72 3.90 -0.80
C ILE A 96 -2.47 4.64 -1.32
N TYR A 97 -1.66 4.00 -2.17
CA TYR A 97 -0.42 4.59 -2.73
C TYR A 97 -0.57 5.08 -4.18
N ALA A 98 -1.80 5.25 -4.68
CA ALA A 98 -2.05 5.59 -6.08
C ALA A 98 -1.47 6.95 -6.53
N LEU A 99 -1.24 7.89 -5.60
CA LEU A 99 -0.61 9.19 -5.88
C LEU A 99 0.93 9.13 -5.83
N GLU A 100 1.50 8.08 -5.24
CA GLU A 100 2.93 7.86 -5.08
C GLU A 100 3.51 6.95 -6.16
N ARG A 101 2.77 6.65 -7.24
CA ARG A 101 3.17 5.74 -8.31
C ARG A 101 2.79 6.26 -9.71
N GLU A 102 3.39 5.73 -10.77
CA GLU A 102 2.94 6.02 -12.15
C GLU A 102 1.50 5.48 -12.35
N PHE A 103 0.68 6.17 -13.14
CA PHE A 103 -0.73 5.76 -13.31
C PHE A 103 -0.88 4.47 -14.16
N PHE A 104 -1.66 3.51 -13.66
CA PHE A 104 -1.84 2.12 -14.14
C PHE A 104 -1.94 1.88 -15.67
N PRO A 105 -2.61 2.74 -16.47
CA PRO A 105 -2.68 2.58 -17.93
C PRO A 105 -1.36 2.88 -18.66
N ARG A 106 -0.50 3.77 -18.13
CA ARG A 106 0.78 4.16 -18.75
C ARG A 106 1.82 3.04 -18.63
N TYR A 107 1.86 2.36 -17.49
CA TYR A 107 2.76 1.23 -17.24
C TYR A 107 2.63 0.14 -18.32
N LYS A 108 1.42 -0.35 -18.59
CA LYS A 108 1.21 -1.42 -19.58
C LYS A 108 1.56 -1.00 -21.01
N LEU A 109 1.34 0.26 -21.40
CA LEU A 109 1.63 0.72 -22.77
C LEU A 109 3.13 1.00 -23.00
N LYS A 110 3.83 1.60 -22.03
CA LYS A 110 5.25 1.98 -22.18
C LYS A 110 6.23 0.81 -22.02
N TRP A 111 5.89 -0.18 -21.20
CA TRP A 111 6.74 -1.37 -21.01
C TRP A 111 6.56 -2.43 -22.12
N ARG A 112 5.42 -2.44 -22.82
CA ARG A 112 5.13 -3.38 -23.92
C ARG A 112 5.67 -2.94 -25.29
N THR A 113 6.79 -2.23 -25.32
CA THR A 113 7.41 -1.79 -26.58
C THR A 113 8.07 -2.93 -27.36
N HIS A 114 8.42 -4.04 -26.68
CA HIS A 114 9.13 -5.15 -27.33
C HIS A 114 8.74 -6.52 -26.74
N LYS A 115 8.60 -7.56 -27.59
CA LYS A 115 8.21 -8.94 -27.21
C LYS A 115 9.16 -9.66 -26.24
N ARG A 116 10.35 -9.09 -26.01
CA ARG A 116 11.39 -9.61 -25.09
C ARG A 116 11.43 -8.85 -23.76
N ILE A 117 10.58 -7.84 -23.58
CA ILE A 117 10.35 -7.17 -22.29
C ILE A 117 9.08 -7.77 -21.71
N HIS A 118 9.22 -8.49 -20.61
CA HIS A 118 8.16 -9.14 -19.88
C HIS A 118 7.86 -8.33 -18.64
N PHE A 119 6.65 -7.80 -18.53
CA PHE A 119 6.21 -7.04 -17.35
C PHE A 119 5.07 -7.77 -16.64
N ARG A 120 5.16 -7.86 -15.31
CA ARG A 120 4.13 -8.47 -14.47
C ARG A 120 3.96 -7.67 -13.18
N LEU A 121 2.70 -7.53 -12.76
CA LEU A 121 2.35 -7.11 -11.42
C LEU A 121 2.29 -8.36 -10.52
N ASP A 122 3.01 -8.34 -9.41
CA ASP A 122 3.15 -9.44 -8.46
C ASP A 122 2.19 -9.28 -7.29
N GLY A 123 1.14 -10.10 -7.30
CA GLY A 123 0.20 -10.29 -6.18
C GLY A 123 0.28 -11.63 -5.51
N ASN A 124 1.41 -12.32 -5.64
CA ASN A 124 1.60 -13.62 -5.02
C ASN A 124 2.01 -13.48 -3.53
N HIS A 125 1.14 -12.84 -2.76
CA HIS A 125 1.29 -12.58 -1.34
C HIS A 125 -0.10 -12.45 -0.69
N PRO A 126 -0.21 -12.61 0.65
CA PRO A 126 -1.49 -12.50 1.32
C PRO A 126 -2.02 -11.06 1.33
N VAL A 127 -3.32 -10.93 1.63
CA VAL A 127 -3.98 -9.63 1.78
C VAL A 127 -3.24 -8.79 2.84
N GLY A 128 -3.01 -7.52 2.52
CA GLY A 128 -2.33 -6.58 3.40
C GLY A 128 -0.81 -6.70 3.43
N ALA A 129 -0.20 -7.70 2.77
CA ALA A 129 1.23 -7.80 2.53
C ALA A 129 1.66 -7.06 1.24
N SER A 130 2.97 -6.93 1.05
CA SER A 130 3.57 -6.41 -0.17
C SER A 130 4.80 -7.22 -0.61
N GLN A 131 5.07 -7.15 -1.91
CA GLN A 131 6.39 -7.43 -2.47
C GLN A 131 7.27 -6.22 -2.16
N HIS A 132 8.27 -6.38 -1.27
CA HIS A 132 9.14 -5.28 -0.85
C HIS A 132 10.63 -5.47 -1.17
N GLN A 133 11.00 -6.54 -1.90
CA GLN A 133 12.39 -6.80 -2.31
C GLN A 133 12.77 -5.92 -3.50
N LYS A 134 13.90 -5.22 -3.43
CA LYS A 134 14.48 -4.48 -4.55
C LYS A 134 15.73 -5.20 -5.05
N ILE A 135 15.58 -5.98 -6.13
CA ILE A 135 16.65 -6.83 -6.66
C ILE A 135 16.79 -6.62 -8.17
N VAL A 136 18.02 -6.42 -8.63
CA VAL A 136 18.35 -6.44 -10.07
C VAL A 136 19.38 -7.52 -10.33
N VAL A 137 19.14 -8.39 -11.31
CA VAL A 137 20.08 -9.46 -11.71
C VAL A 137 20.41 -9.34 -13.19
N VAL A 138 21.69 -9.40 -13.52
CA VAL A 138 22.22 -9.34 -14.88
C VAL A 138 22.97 -10.63 -15.19
N ASP A 139 22.41 -11.43 -16.10
CA ASP A 139 22.97 -12.70 -16.61
C ASP A 139 23.35 -13.71 -15.51
N ASP A 140 22.70 -13.65 -14.34
CA ASP A 140 23.05 -14.42 -13.13
C ASP A 140 24.53 -14.23 -12.69
N ALA A 141 25.22 -13.22 -13.23
CA ALA A 141 26.64 -12.96 -13.06
C ALA A 141 26.90 -11.78 -12.12
N VAL A 142 26.04 -10.76 -12.14
CA VAL A 142 26.05 -9.63 -11.20
C VAL A 142 24.63 -9.37 -10.71
N ALA A 143 24.48 -9.09 -9.43
CA ALA A 143 23.21 -8.74 -8.83
C ALA A 143 23.33 -7.58 -7.84
N PHE A 144 22.24 -6.84 -7.70
CA PHE A 144 22.08 -5.73 -6.77
C PHE A 144 20.92 -6.03 -5.84
N ALA A 145 21.07 -5.80 -4.54
CA ALA A 145 20.00 -5.91 -3.55
C ALA A 145 20.19 -4.92 -2.39
N GLY A 146 19.08 -4.41 -1.84
CA GLY A 146 19.10 -3.41 -0.77
C GLY A 146 17.81 -2.58 -0.73
N GLY A 147 17.90 -1.29 -0.36
CA GLY A 147 16.75 -0.42 -0.13
C GLY A 147 16.22 0.33 -1.36
N LEU A 148 16.99 0.44 -2.44
CA LEU A 148 16.68 1.33 -3.56
C LEU A 148 15.81 0.68 -4.65
N ASP A 149 14.59 1.21 -4.82
CA ASP A 149 13.75 0.92 -5.99
C ASP A 149 14.22 1.72 -7.24
N LEU A 150 13.99 1.17 -8.44
CA LEU A 150 14.10 1.93 -9.69
C LEU A 150 12.84 2.76 -9.93
N SER A 151 12.55 3.68 -9.00
CA SER A 151 11.38 4.56 -9.04
C SER A 151 11.71 6.02 -8.65
N LYS A 152 10.66 6.86 -8.59
CA LYS A 152 10.74 8.28 -8.21
C LYS A 152 11.26 8.46 -6.78
N TRP A 153 11.84 9.63 -6.55
CA TRP A 153 12.36 10.12 -5.27
C TRP A 153 13.59 9.40 -4.70
N ARG A 154 14.23 8.51 -5.47
CA ARG A 154 15.39 7.72 -5.00
C ARG A 154 16.74 8.24 -5.47
N TRP A 155 16.77 9.13 -6.47
CA TRP A 155 18.05 9.66 -6.97
C TRP A 155 18.53 10.78 -6.04
N ASP A 156 19.72 10.62 -5.51
CA ASP A 156 20.44 11.67 -4.79
C ASP A 156 21.95 11.37 -4.81
N THR A 157 22.76 12.34 -4.42
CA THR A 157 24.20 12.19 -4.20
C THR A 157 24.49 12.22 -2.70
N SER A 158 25.60 11.64 -2.24
CA SER A 158 25.99 11.69 -0.82
C SER A 158 26.28 13.10 -0.31
N ALA A 159 26.41 14.09 -1.20
CA ALA A 159 26.47 15.50 -0.82
C ALA A 159 25.13 16.03 -0.28
N HIS A 160 24.01 15.41 -0.67
CA HIS A 160 22.63 15.77 -0.28
C HIS A 160 22.34 17.28 -0.30
N ARG A 161 22.92 18.01 -1.26
CA ARG A 161 22.74 19.46 -1.36
C ARG A 161 21.25 19.78 -1.36
N PRO A 162 20.70 20.57 -0.43
CA PRO A 162 19.25 20.82 -0.34
C PRO A 162 18.63 21.33 -1.65
N ASP A 163 19.40 22.09 -2.42
CA ASP A 163 19.04 22.81 -3.63
C ASP A 163 19.49 22.11 -4.94
N ASP A 164 19.82 20.82 -4.92
CA ASP A 164 20.28 20.12 -6.13
C ASP A 164 19.18 20.09 -7.22
N GLU A 165 19.34 20.94 -8.25
CA GLU A 165 18.42 21.07 -9.38
C GLU A 165 18.24 19.77 -10.17
N ARG A 166 19.21 18.84 -10.07
CA ARG A 166 19.10 17.54 -10.72
C ARG A 166 18.07 16.68 -10.01
N ARG A 167 17.73 16.93 -8.73
CA ARG A 167 16.79 16.13 -7.91
C ARG A 167 15.33 16.44 -8.25
N VAL A 168 14.93 16.03 -9.45
CA VAL A 168 13.55 16.10 -9.97
C VAL A 168 12.97 14.73 -10.26
N ASP A 169 11.66 14.59 -10.04
CA ASP A 169 10.90 13.39 -10.35
C ASP A 169 10.59 13.30 -11.87
N PRO A 170 10.03 12.18 -12.36
CA PRO A 170 9.71 12.02 -13.78
C PRO A 170 8.69 13.02 -14.33
N ASP A 171 7.86 13.63 -13.48
CA ASP A 171 6.88 14.67 -13.82
C ASP A 171 7.49 16.08 -13.80
N GLY A 172 8.75 16.22 -13.37
CA GLY A 172 9.50 17.47 -13.32
C GLY A 172 9.42 18.20 -11.98
N ASN A 173 8.85 17.59 -10.94
CA ASN A 173 8.76 18.21 -9.62
C ASN A 173 10.04 17.96 -8.81
N PRO A 174 10.59 18.96 -8.11
CA PRO A 174 11.68 18.74 -7.17
C PRO A 174 11.19 17.92 -5.96
N TYR A 175 12.10 17.19 -5.33
CA TYR A 175 11.81 16.43 -4.10
C TYR A 175 12.94 16.54 -3.06
N PRO A 176 12.65 16.26 -1.77
CA PRO A 176 13.62 16.40 -0.69
C PRO A 176 14.83 15.45 -0.83
N PRO A 177 15.96 15.75 -0.15
CA PRO A 177 17.11 14.84 -0.09
C PRO A 177 16.76 13.45 0.44
N PHE A 178 17.40 12.43 -0.11
CA PHE A 178 17.08 11.02 0.12
C PHE A 178 18.35 10.19 0.24
N HIS A 179 18.45 9.44 1.33
CA HIS A 179 19.59 8.57 1.63
C HIS A 179 19.18 7.11 1.73
N ASP A 180 19.95 6.24 1.08
CA ASP A 180 19.72 4.79 1.08
C ASP A 180 20.99 4.02 0.66
N VAL A 181 20.98 2.71 0.88
CA VAL A 181 22.12 1.83 0.58
C VAL A 181 21.68 0.60 -0.20
N GLN A 182 22.47 0.27 -1.23
CA GLN A 182 22.40 -0.96 -1.99
C GLN A 182 23.71 -1.74 -1.85
N MET A 183 23.68 -3.05 -2.09
CA MET A 183 24.89 -3.84 -2.31
C MET A 183 24.90 -4.40 -3.74
N VAL A 184 26.09 -4.49 -4.33
CA VAL A 184 26.35 -5.23 -5.57
C VAL A 184 27.25 -6.43 -5.28
N VAL A 185 26.92 -7.58 -5.86
CA VAL A 185 27.66 -8.84 -5.72
C VAL A 185 27.78 -9.53 -7.06
N ASP A 186 28.83 -10.33 -7.25
CA ASP A 186 29.00 -11.17 -8.45
C ASP A 186 29.10 -12.68 -8.14
N GLY A 187 29.15 -13.47 -9.21
CA GLY A 187 29.41 -14.90 -9.12
C GLY A 187 28.30 -15.68 -8.40
N PRO A 188 28.63 -16.65 -7.52
CA PRO A 188 27.64 -17.48 -6.83
C PRO A 188 26.58 -16.70 -6.02
N ALA A 189 26.94 -15.52 -5.49
CA ALA A 189 26.00 -14.65 -4.80
C ALA A 189 24.95 -14.07 -5.76
N ALA A 190 25.39 -13.58 -6.92
CA ALA A 190 24.50 -13.11 -7.98
C ALA A 190 23.60 -14.23 -8.52
N ALA A 191 24.14 -15.43 -8.72
CA ALA A 191 23.37 -16.59 -9.18
C ALA A 191 22.29 -16.99 -8.16
N THR A 192 22.57 -16.92 -6.86
CA THR A 192 21.59 -17.20 -5.79
C THR A 192 20.44 -16.19 -5.81
N LEU A 193 20.72 -14.90 -6.04
CA LEU A 193 19.67 -13.90 -6.24
C LEU A 193 18.90 -14.13 -7.55
N GLY A 194 19.57 -14.58 -8.61
CA GLY A 194 18.97 -15.04 -9.87
C GLY A 194 17.95 -16.16 -9.66
N GLU A 195 18.30 -17.19 -8.90
CA GLU A 195 17.38 -18.28 -8.51
C GLU A 195 16.13 -17.73 -7.80
N LEU A 196 16.33 -16.82 -6.85
CA LEU A 196 15.25 -16.22 -6.07
C LEU A 196 14.27 -15.43 -6.95
N VAL A 197 14.76 -14.54 -7.81
CA VAL A 197 13.90 -13.72 -8.67
C VAL A 197 13.20 -14.53 -9.75
N ARG A 198 13.84 -15.58 -10.28
CA ARG A 198 13.22 -16.52 -11.23
C ARG A 198 12.11 -17.32 -10.60
N LYS A 199 12.33 -17.87 -9.39
CA LYS A 199 11.28 -18.56 -8.65
C LYS A 199 10.09 -17.64 -8.42
N ARG A 200 10.34 -16.42 -7.96
CA ARG A 200 9.29 -15.44 -7.71
C ARG A 200 8.50 -15.09 -8.97
N TRP A 201 9.19 -14.90 -10.10
CA TRP A 201 8.55 -14.69 -11.40
C TRP A 201 7.61 -15.84 -11.76
N SER A 202 8.09 -17.09 -11.63
CA SER A 202 7.28 -18.28 -11.89
C SER A 202 6.05 -18.33 -10.98
N ASP A 203 6.21 -18.03 -9.69
CA ASP A 203 5.10 -18.03 -8.73
C ASP A 203 4.06 -16.92 -9.07
N ALA A 204 4.49 -15.74 -9.52
CA ALA A 204 3.60 -14.60 -9.83
C ALA A 204 2.91 -14.68 -11.21
N LYS A 205 3.55 -15.33 -12.20
CA LYS A 205 3.04 -15.41 -13.58
C LYS A 205 2.45 -16.78 -13.92
N GLY A 206 2.91 -17.86 -13.28
CA GLY A 206 2.63 -19.23 -13.67
C GLY A 206 3.45 -19.73 -14.86
N GLU A 207 4.48 -18.98 -15.28
CA GLU A 207 5.35 -19.31 -16.41
C GLU A 207 6.83 -19.17 -16.00
N SER A 208 7.65 -20.14 -16.40
CA SER A 208 9.10 -20.06 -16.17
C SER A 208 9.76 -19.04 -17.11
N PRO A 209 10.66 -18.18 -16.59
CA PRO A 209 11.48 -17.33 -17.45
C PRO A 209 12.55 -18.17 -18.19
N VAL A 210 13.37 -17.54 -19.04
CA VAL A 210 14.53 -18.20 -19.67
C VAL A 210 15.40 -18.89 -18.62
N ALA A 211 16.10 -19.98 -18.94
CA ALA A 211 17.00 -20.61 -17.98
C ALA A 211 18.18 -19.69 -17.60
N ALA A 212 18.78 -19.93 -16.43
CA ALA A 212 20.01 -19.27 -16.04
C ALA A 212 21.13 -19.60 -17.05
N GLN A 213 21.93 -18.59 -17.42
CA GLN A 213 23.06 -18.75 -18.33
C GLN A 213 24.29 -18.09 -17.72
N THR A 214 25.02 -18.85 -16.91
CA THR A 214 26.27 -18.37 -16.34
C THR A 214 27.40 -18.57 -17.35
N ASN A 215 28.08 -17.48 -17.70
CA ASN A 215 29.30 -17.53 -18.48
C ASN A 215 30.44 -16.91 -17.65
N PRO A 216 31.38 -17.71 -17.10
CA PRO A 216 32.47 -17.20 -16.27
C PRO A 216 33.35 -16.14 -16.94
N SER A 217 33.40 -16.11 -18.28
CA SER A 217 34.14 -15.10 -19.05
C SER A 217 33.38 -13.78 -19.25
N HIS A 218 32.09 -13.74 -18.89
CA HIS A 218 31.26 -12.54 -19.00
C HIS A 218 31.23 -11.79 -17.67
N ASP A 219 31.74 -10.55 -17.67
CA ASP A 219 31.78 -9.71 -16.48
C ASP A 219 30.94 -8.43 -16.66
N PRO A 220 29.65 -8.44 -16.24
CA PRO A 220 28.81 -7.25 -16.26
C PRO A 220 28.99 -6.34 -15.03
N TRP A 221 30.09 -6.45 -14.28
CA TRP A 221 30.34 -5.57 -13.12
C TRP A 221 30.39 -4.10 -13.52
N PRO A 222 29.77 -3.21 -12.75
CA PRO A 222 29.75 -1.78 -13.06
C PRO A 222 31.19 -1.21 -12.98
N SER A 223 31.61 -0.49 -14.01
CA SER A 223 32.96 0.07 -14.11
C SER A 223 33.22 1.23 -13.14
N SER A 224 32.16 1.86 -12.63
CA SER A 224 32.24 2.97 -11.68
C SER A 224 32.32 2.54 -10.22
N ILE A 225 32.28 1.25 -9.93
CA ILE A 225 32.27 0.73 -8.55
C ILE A 225 33.52 -0.11 -8.35
N ASP A 226 34.42 0.40 -7.52
CA ASP A 226 35.54 -0.38 -7.01
C ASP A 226 35.01 -1.40 -5.97
N PRO A 227 35.42 -2.66 -6.04
CA PRO A 227 35.03 -3.68 -5.07
C PRO A 227 35.54 -3.36 -3.66
N ASP A 228 34.65 -3.36 -2.67
CA ASP A 228 35.03 -3.22 -1.26
C ASP A 228 35.61 -4.53 -0.68
N PHE A 229 35.22 -5.66 -1.28
CA PHE A 229 35.65 -7.00 -0.88
C PHE A 229 36.04 -7.85 -2.09
N GLU A 230 37.18 -8.56 -1.98
CA GLU A 230 37.67 -9.52 -2.98
C GLU A 230 38.49 -10.66 -2.35
N PRO A 231 37.99 -11.91 -2.29
CA PRO A 231 36.59 -12.35 -2.26
C PRO A 231 35.98 -12.27 -0.85
N VAL A 232 34.66 -12.50 -0.70
CA VAL A 232 33.99 -12.53 0.62
C VAL A 232 32.82 -13.50 0.67
N GLN A 233 32.52 -14.03 1.87
CA GLN A 233 31.33 -14.83 2.15
C GLN A 233 30.12 -13.91 2.35
N VAL A 234 29.06 -14.10 1.57
CA VAL A 234 27.81 -13.33 1.66
C VAL A 234 26.67 -14.28 2.05
N ALA A 235 25.92 -13.91 3.07
CA ALA A 235 24.65 -14.54 3.42
C ALA A 235 23.50 -13.80 2.75
N VAL A 236 22.56 -14.56 2.17
CA VAL A 236 21.26 -14.05 1.70
C VAL A 236 20.21 -14.43 2.72
N ALA A 237 19.44 -13.49 3.25
CA ALA A 237 18.34 -13.74 4.18
C ALA A 237 17.03 -13.17 3.62
N ARG A 238 15.91 -13.84 3.91
CA ARG A 238 14.60 -13.48 3.34
C ARG A 238 13.51 -13.41 4.40
N THR A 239 12.53 -12.56 4.14
CA THR A 239 11.19 -12.72 4.70
C THR A 239 10.29 -13.16 3.56
N LEU A 240 9.50 -14.22 3.75
CA LEU A 240 8.43 -14.62 2.83
C LEU A 240 7.21 -14.96 3.68
N PRO A 241 6.06 -14.29 3.51
CA PRO A 241 4.89 -14.63 4.30
C PRO A 241 4.37 -16.01 3.94
N THR A 242 3.74 -16.67 4.92
CA THR A 242 2.88 -17.83 4.66
C THR A 242 1.81 -17.42 3.67
N TYR A 243 1.68 -18.15 2.56
CA TYR A 243 0.70 -17.84 1.53
C TYR A 243 0.43 -19.06 0.66
N GLU A 244 -0.83 -19.42 0.49
CA GLU A 244 -1.25 -20.65 -0.20
C GLU A 244 -0.44 -21.87 0.30
N ASN A 245 0.31 -22.53 -0.59
CA ASN A 245 1.13 -23.69 -0.25
C ASN A 245 2.56 -23.34 0.23
N ARG A 246 2.92 -22.05 0.29
CA ARG A 246 4.23 -21.60 0.77
C ARG A 246 4.23 -21.46 2.29
N ARG A 247 5.14 -22.21 2.95
CA ARG A 247 5.46 -22.01 4.36
C ARG A 247 6.18 -20.66 4.56
N GLY A 248 5.82 -19.94 5.62
CA GLY A 248 6.48 -18.69 5.98
C GLY A 248 7.98 -18.85 6.27
N VAL A 249 8.76 -17.87 5.86
CA VAL A 249 10.21 -17.75 6.05
C VAL A 249 10.49 -16.47 6.82
N ARG A 250 11.26 -16.56 7.90
CA ARG A 250 11.61 -15.45 8.81
C ARG A 250 13.11 -15.34 9.06
N GLU A 251 13.93 -15.63 8.05
CA GLU A 251 15.39 -15.62 8.15
C GLU A 251 15.89 -14.23 8.56
N VAL A 252 15.31 -13.16 7.99
CA VAL A 252 15.63 -11.76 8.33
C VAL A 252 15.39 -11.45 9.81
N GLU A 253 14.23 -11.84 10.36
CA GLU A 253 13.93 -11.63 11.77
C GLU A 253 14.97 -12.35 12.66
N HIS A 254 15.28 -13.61 12.35
CA HIS A 254 16.29 -14.35 13.09
C HIS A 254 17.69 -13.75 12.96
N LEU A 255 18.05 -13.24 11.78
CA LEU A 255 19.34 -12.59 11.56
C LEU A 255 19.49 -11.33 12.40
N TYR A 256 18.44 -10.50 12.47
CA TYR A 256 18.42 -9.35 13.36
C TYR A 256 18.56 -9.73 14.83
N LEU A 257 17.78 -10.71 15.30
CA LEU A 257 17.81 -11.13 16.70
C LEU A 257 19.18 -11.71 17.08
N ASP A 258 19.73 -12.58 16.24
CA ASP A 258 21.03 -13.22 16.48
C ASP A 258 22.18 -12.22 16.44
N SER A 259 22.15 -11.25 15.51
CA SER A 259 23.15 -10.19 15.41
C SER A 259 23.10 -9.23 16.60
N ILE A 260 21.91 -8.80 17.04
CA ILE A 260 21.73 -7.99 18.26
C ILE A 260 22.23 -8.74 19.49
N ALA A 261 21.93 -10.04 19.63
CA ALA A 261 22.39 -10.85 20.74
C ALA A 261 23.92 -11.05 20.75
N SER A 262 24.55 -11.03 19.57
CA SER A 262 26.00 -11.18 19.43
C SER A 262 26.80 -9.94 19.82
N ALA A 263 26.17 -8.76 19.82
CA ALA A 263 26.83 -7.48 20.04
C ALA A 263 27.50 -7.39 21.43
N ARG A 264 28.71 -6.82 21.47
CA ARG A 264 29.52 -6.64 22.68
C ARG A 264 29.93 -5.20 22.91
N GLN A 265 30.28 -4.46 21.86
CA GLN A 265 30.77 -3.09 21.96
C GLN A 265 29.72 -2.09 21.49
N PHE A 266 29.20 -2.24 20.28
CA PHE A 266 28.18 -1.34 19.74
C PHE A 266 27.28 -1.98 18.68
N ILE A 267 26.12 -1.37 18.51
CA ILE A 267 25.15 -1.60 17.44
C ILE A 267 24.94 -0.26 16.72
N TYR A 268 25.26 -0.18 15.43
CA TYR A 268 24.95 0.96 14.57
C TYR A 268 23.83 0.58 13.61
N ILE A 269 22.78 1.40 13.52
CA ILE A 269 21.59 1.14 12.70
C ILE A 269 21.25 2.38 11.90
N GLU A 270 20.96 2.20 10.62
CA GLU A 270 20.20 3.15 9.82
C GLU A 270 18.91 2.48 9.36
N ASN A 271 17.77 3.08 9.68
CA ASN A 271 16.49 2.50 9.28
C ASN A 271 15.42 3.54 8.99
N GLN A 272 14.57 3.24 8.01
CA GLN A 272 13.37 4.04 7.72
C GLN A 272 12.36 4.00 8.88
N TYR A 273 12.19 2.83 9.50
CA TYR A 273 11.20 2.61 10.55
C TYR A 273 11.82 1.99 11.80
N LEU A 274 11.14 2.17 12.93
CA LEU A 274 11.41 1.47 14.19
C LEU A 274 10.06 1.19 14.85
N SER A 275 9.36 0.15 14.42
CA SER A 275 8.03 -0.22 14.92
C SER A 275 7.92 -1.69 15.34
N SER A 276 8.97 -2.49 15.11
CA SER A 276 8.96 -3.90 15.49
C SER A 276 9.08 -4.11 16.99
N HIS A 277 8.09 -4.77 17.58
CA HIS A 277 8.10 -5.09 19.01
C HIS A 277 9.25 -6.04 19.35
N ARG A 278 9.45 -7.12 18.58
CA ARG A 278 10.49 -8.12 18.89
C ARG A 278 11.89 -7.56 18.79
N ILE A 279 12.17 -6.73 17.79
CA ILE A 279 13.47 -6.05 17.70
C ILE A 279 13.62 -5.03 18.85
N GLY A 280 12.58 -4.24 19.14
CA GLY A 280 12.57 -3.33 20.27
C GLY A 280 12.88 -4.02 21.60
N GLN A 281 12.30 -5.20 21.86
CA GLN A 281 12.61 -5.99 23.05
C GLN A 281 14.06 -6.52 23.07
N ALA A 282 14.58 -6.97 21.92
CA ALA A 282 15.97 -7.43 21.85
C ALA A 282 16.96 -6.29 22.18
N LEU A 283 16.74 -5.10 21.63
CA LEU A 283 17.55 -3.91 21.95
C LEU A 283 17.37 -3.50 23.42
N LYS A 284 16.12 -3.51 23.93
CA LYS A 284 15.81 -3.23 25.34
C LYS A 284 16.58 -4.15 26.29
N GLN A 285 16.65 -5.45 25.96
CA GLN A 285 17.39 -6.42 26.75
C GLN A 285 18.88 -6.09 26.78
N ARG A 286 19.49 -5.82 25.62
CA ARG A 286 20.91 -5.41 25.53
C ARG A 286 21.21 -4.15 26.34
N LEU A 287 20.33 -3.15 26.31
CA LEU A 287 20.48 -1.90 27.08
C LEU A 287 20.39 -2.10 28.59
N ALA A 288 19.68 -3.14 29.06
CA ALA A 288 19.51 -3.42 30.49
C ALA A 288 20.71 -4.15 31.13
N GLU A 289 21.59 -4.76 30.34
CA GLU A 289 22.74 -5.53 30.81
C GLU A 289 23.88 -4.62 31.28
N SER A 290 24.59 -4.94 32.36
CA SER A 290 25.69 -4.09 32.86
C SER A 290 26.83 -3.88 31.88
N ASP A 291 27.11 -4.87 31.03
CA ASP A 291 28.19 -4.93 30.03
C ASP A 291 27.65 -5.03 28.59
N GLY A 292 26.39 -4.63 28.39
CA GLY A 292 25.79 -4.47 27.07
C GLY A 292 26.46 -3.40 26.17
N PRO A 293 26.18 -3.44 24.86
CA PRO A 293 26.77 -2.55 23.85
C PRO A 293 26.16 -1.13 23.88
N GLU A 294 26.88 -0.18 23.30
CA GLU A 294 26.31 1.08 22.83
C GLU A 294 25.33 0.83 21.67
N ILE A 295 24.27 1.63 21.56
CA ILE A 295 23.28 1.53 20.49
C ILE A 295 23.08 2.92 19.88
N VAL A 296 23.49 3.05 18.62
CA VAL A 296 23.33 4.26 17.80
C VAL A 296 22.36 3.96 16.68
N ILE A 297 21.24 4.70 16.63
CA ILE A 297 20.18 4.53 15.61
C ILE A 297 19.97 5.83 14.88
N VAL A 298 20.15 5.83 13.56
CA VAL A 298 19.84 6.96 12.66
C VAL A 298 18.51 6.65 11.96
N LEU A 299 17.55 7.55 12.12
CA LEU A 299 16.18 7.46 11.61
C LEU A 299 15.82 8.75 10.87
N PRO A 300 14.78 8.77 10.01
CA PRO A 300 14.28 10.03 9.46
C PRO A 300 13.68 10.91 10.58
N GLU A 301 13.71 12.23 10.44
CA GLU A 301 13.03 13.13 11.41
C GLU A 301 11.53 12.80 11.45
N LYS A 302 10.90 12.75 10.28
CA LYS A 302 9.53 12.33 10.04
C LYS A 302 9.51 11.28 8.95
N THR A 303 8.69 10.25 9.11
CA THR A 303 8.43 9.30 8.02
C THR A 303 7.64 9.98 6.90
N GLY A 304 7.50 9.32 5.74
CA GLY A 304 7.07 9.92 4.48
C GLY A 304 5.68 10.56 4.52
N GLY A 305 4.69 9.87 3.97
CA GLY A 305 3.35 10.42 3.77
C GLY A 305 2.63 10.78 5.08
N TRP A 306 1.58 11.60 5.00
CA TRP A 306 0.78 12.00 6.18
C TRP A 306 0.31 10.79 7.01
N LEU A 307 -0.09 9.69 6.37
CA LEU A 307 -0.54 8.48 7.06
C LEU A 307 0.60 7.79 7.84
N GLU A 308 1.79 7.71 7.25
CA GLU A 308 2.96 7.09 7.89
C GLU A 308 3.38 7.90 9.13
N GLN A 309 3.37 9.23 9.04
CA GLN A 309 3.67 10.10 10.17
C GLN A 309 2.68 9.92 11.34
N HIS A 310 1.41 9.66 11.07
CA HIS A 310 0.40 9.49 12.12
C HIS A 310 0.26 8.04 12.59
N THR A 311 1.03 7.10 12.03
CA THR A 311 1.00 5.68 12.41
C THR A 311 2.40 5.19 12.82
N MET A 312 3.34 5.15 11.88
CA MET A 312 4.69 4.63 12.09
C MET A 312 5.52 5.48 13.06
N ASP A 313 5.42 6.82 13.01
CA ASP A 313 6.16 7.67 13.97
C ASP A 313 5.64 7.52 15.40
N VAL A 314 4.36 7.21 15.56
CA VAL A 314 3.73 6.95 16.85
C VAL A 314 4.23 5.61 17.42
N LEU A 315 4.25 4.56 16.61
CA LEU A 315 4.83 3.27 17.00
C LEU A 315 6.32 3.40 17.35
N ARG A 316 7.06 4.20 16.59
CA ARG A 316 8.45 4.56 16.89
C ARG A 316 8.59 5.24 18.24
N GLY A 317 7.80 6.26 18.52
CA GLY A 317 7.86 6.95 19.81
C GLY A 317 7.53 6.03 20.99
N ARG A 318 6.61 5.06 20.84
CA ARG A 318 6.35 4.01 21.84
C ARG A 318 7.60 3.16 22.12
N ILE A 319 8.27 2.67 21.08
CA ILE A 319 9.50 1.86 21.24
C ILE A 319 10.63 2.70 21.83
N LEU A 320 10.88 3.91 21.33
CA LEU A 320 11.95 4.77 21.83
C LEU A 320 11.77 5.11 23.32
N ARG A 321 10.54 5.36 23.75
CA ARG A 321 10.21 5.56 25.16
C ARG A 321 10.57 4.34 26.01
N GLU A 322 10.31 3.12 25.53
CA GLU A 322 10.66 1.90 26.24
C GLU A 322 12.16 1.62 26.26
N LEU A 323 12.88 1.90 25.16
CA LEU A 323 14.34 1.77 25.10
C LEU A 323 15.02 2.76 26.07
N ARG A 324 14.61 4.03 26.07
CA ARG A 324 15.17 5.05 26.97
C ARG A 324 14.93 4.75 28.44
N LYS A 325 13.75 4.22 28.80
CA LYS A 325 13.47 3.77 30.18
C LYS A 325 14.37 2.60 30.60
N ALA A 326 14.76 1.75 29.66
CA ALA A 326 15.60 0.58 29.94
C ALA A 326 17.10 0.90 29.97
N ASP A 327 17.52 1.97 29.30
CA ASP A 327 18.91 2.41 29.24
C ASP A 327 19.38 3.01 30.57
N ARG A 328 19.86 2.16 31.47
CA ARG A 328 20.39 2.55 32.79
C ARG A 328 21.84 3.03 32.75
N TYR A 329 22.51 2.86 31.61
CA TYR A 329 23.96 3.02 31.49
C TYR A 329 24.35 4.11 30.46
N ASP A 330 23.38 4.90 29.98
CA ASP A 330 23.57 5.98 28.99
C ASP A 330 24.21 5.49 27.67
N ARG A 331 23.72 4.36 27.17
CA ARG A 331 24.24 3.67 25.97
C ARG A 331 23.32 3.77 24.76
N LEU A 332 22.23 4.52 24.82
CA LEU A 332 21.34 4.73 23.69
C LEU A 332 21.48 6.14 23.11
N ARG A 333 21.71 6.23 21.80
CA ARG A 333 21.55 7.47 21.04
C ARG A 333 20.72 7.23 19.79
N THR A 334 19.72 8.10 19.60
CA THR A 334 18.88 8.08 18.41
C THR A 334 18.95 9.44 17.73
N TYR A 335 19.24 9.45 16.43
CA TYR A 335 19.48 10.66 15.66
C TYR A 335 18.62 10.72 14.40
N TYR A 336 18.49 11.94 13.86
CA TYR A 336 18.17 12.16 12.45
C TYR A 336 19.22 13.09 11.82
N PRO A 337 19.53 12.97 10.51
CA PRO A 337 20.49 13.87 9.87
C PRO A 337 19.80 15.19 9.46
N ARG A 338 20.34 16.31 9.95
CA ARG A 338 20.00 17.67 9.50
C ARG A 338 21.06 18.12 8.50
N LEU A 339 20.63 18.67 7.37
CA LEU A 339 21.50 19.12 6.29
C LEU A 339 21.74 20.64 6.34
N ALA A 340 20.73 21.40 6.73
CA ALA A 340 20.78 22.85 6.87
C ALA A 340 19.82 23.32 7.97
N GLU A 341 20.14 24.43 8.62
CA GLU A 341 19.34 25.01 9.71
C GLU A 341 18.33 26.04 9.19
N ASN A 342 18.71 26.81 8.16
CA ASN A 342 17.88 27.84 7.57
C ASN A 342 18.02 27.89 6.03
N PRO A 343 17.02 27.42 5.26
CA PRO A 343 15.81 26.76 5.74
C PRO A 343 16.14 25.40 6.38
N HIS A 344 15.35 25.00 7.39
CA HIS A 344 15.51 23.68 8.01
C HIS A 344 15.34 22.59 6.95
N CYS A 345 16.41 21.84 6.72
CA CYS A 345 16.45 20.77 5.73
C CYS A 345 16.96 19.51 6.40
N VAL A 346 16.22 18.42 6.26
CA VAL A 346 16.55 17.11 6.83
C VAL A 346 16.69 16.08 5.72
N LEU A 347 17.47 15.05 6.01
CA LEU A 347 17.69 13.94 5.11
C LEU A 347 16.64 12.85 5.35
N MET A 348 15.94 12.42 4.30
CA MET A 348 15.10 11.23 4.38
C MET A 348 15.97 9.97 4.43
N VAL A 349 16.08 9.37 5.61
CA VAL A 349 16.80 8.10 5.80
C VAL A 349 15.87 6.94 5.42
N HIS A 350 16.10 6.35 4.26
CA HIS A 350 15.42 5.15 3.78
C HIS A 350 16.29 3.90 3.87
N ALA A 351 17.58 4.05 4.17
CA ALA A 351 18.52 2.94 4.40
C ALA A 351 17.95 1.86 5.33
N LYS A 352 18.40 0.61 5.14
CA LYS A 352 18.13 -0.50 6.05
C LYS A 352 19.43 -1.23 6.37
N VAL A 353 20.29 -0.55 7.13
CA VAL A 353 21.65 -0.98 7.46
C VAL A 353 21.76 -1.33 8.94
N MET A 354 22.54 -2.36 9.26
CA MET A 354 22.97 -2.64 10.63
C MET A 354 24.42 -3.10 10.63
N VAL A 355 25.23 -2.53 11.53
CA VAL A 355 26.63 -2.91 11.80
C VAL A 355 26.76 -3.30 13.27
N ILE A 356 27.41 -4.43 13.54
CA ILE A 356 27.68 -4.94 14.90
C ILE A 356 29.19 -5.06 15.09
N ASP A 357 29.73 -4.35 16.09
CA ASP A 357 31.13 -4.43 16.54
C ASP A 357 32.20 -4.35 15.42
N ASP A 358 31.86 -3.78 14.26
CA ASP A 358 32.59 -3.87 13.00
C ASP A 358 32.89 -5.30 12.49
N THR A 359 32.32 -6.33 13.12
CA THR A 359 32.51 -7.73 12.73
C THR A 359 31.36 -8.27 11.88
N PHE A 360 30.26 -7.53 11.78
CA PHE A 360 29.10 -7.89 10.97
C PHE A 360 28.44 -6.67 10.37
N VAL A 361 27.95 -6.82 9.13
CA VAL A 361 27.16 -5.80 8.42
C VAL A 361 26.02 -6.45 7.66
N ARG A 362 24.85 -5.80 7.68
CA ARG A 362 23.66 -6.16 6.91
C ARG A 362 23.19 -4.95 6.09
N VAL A 363 22.87 -5.17 4.82
CA VAL A 363 22.15 -4.22 3.95
C VAL A 363 21.02 -4.98 3.27
N GLY A 364 19.82 -4.42 3.23
CA GLY A 364 18.68 -5.12 2.65
C GLY A 364 17.48 -4.23 2.39
N SER A 365 16.34 -4.87 2.14
CA SER A 365 15.07 -4.17 1.98
C SER A 365 14.26 -4.10 3.29
N SER A 366 14.63 -4.88 4.31
CA SER A 366 13.87 -5.04 5.55
C SER A 366 13.98 -3.85 6.51
N ASN A 367 12.83 -3.24 6.81
CA ASN A 367 12.72 -2.22 7.84
C ASN A 367 12.70 -2.85 9.24
N LEU A 368 12.94 -2.07 10.31
CA LEU A 368 12.67 -2.51 11.69
C LEU A 368 11.17 -2.41 12.01
N SER A 369 10.33 -2.96 11.15
CA SER A 369 8.88 -3.04 11.29
C SER A 369 8.45 -4.50 11.45
N ASN A 370 7.34 -4.72 12.15
CA ASN A 370 6.75 -6.06 12.30
C ASN A 370 6.44 -6.67 10.93
N ARG A 371 6.01 -5.85 9.98
CA ARG A 371 5.74 -6.28 8.62
C ARG A 371 6.97 -6.84 7.92
N SER A 372 8.12 -6.16 7.95
CA SER A 372 9.36 -6.68 7.33
C SER A 372 9.88 -7.95 8.01
N MET A 373 9.50 -8.20 9.27
CA MET A 373 9.89 -9.42 10.01
C MET A 373 9.04 -10.66 9.68
N GLY A 374 7.86 -10.52 9.07
CA GLY A 374 6.98 -11.69 8.86
C GLY A 374 5.85 -11.58 7.84
N LEU A 375 5.54 -10.37 7.36
CA LEU A 375 4.44 -10.13 6.42
C LEU A 375 4.92 -9.73 5.03
N ASP A 376 5.68 -8.65 4.91
CA ASP A 376 6.20 -8.18 3.64
C ASP A 376 7.35 -9.08 3.19
N SER A 377 7.43 -9.36 1.90
CA SER A 377 8.54 -10.17 1.41
C SER A 377 9.80 -9.30 1.28
N GLU A 378 10.88 -9.70 1.93
CA GLU A 378 12.13 -8.94 2.04
C GLU A 378 13.34 -9.76 1.56
N CYS A 379 14.45 -9.08 1.24
CA CYS A 379 15.72 -9.71 0.90
C CYS A 379 16.89 -8.87 1.42
N ASP A 380 17.75 -9.51 2.18
CA ASP A 380 18.90 -8.88 2.82
C ASP A 380 20.18 -9.62 2.46
N LEU A 381 21.27 -8.87 2.33
CA LEU A 381 22.62 -9.37 2.22
C LEU A 381 23.38 -9.06 3.49
N ALA A 382 24.13 -10.03 4.00
CA ALA A 382 24.93 -9.88 5.20
C ALA A 382 26.33 -10.47 5.05
N ILE A 383 27.30 -9.85 5.71
CA ILE A 383 28.70 -10.26 5.73
C ILE A 383 29.15 -10.29 7.19
N ALA A 384 29.77 -11.39 7.60
CA ALA A 384 30.43 -11.52 8.89
C ALA A 384 31.94 -11.66 8.65
N ALA A 385 32.74 -10.88 9.38
CA ALA A 385 34.20 -10.90 9.26
C ALA A 385 34.81 -12.20 9.81
N GLY A 386 34.18 -12.83 10.82
CA GLY A 386 34.77 -13.98 11.50
C GLY A 386 36.13 -13.60 12.10
N THR A 387 37.20 -14.24 11.62
CA THR A 387 38.59 -13.94 12.00
C THR A 387 39.34 -13.11 10.93
N GLU A 388 38.68 -12.73 9.83
CA GLU A 388 39.29 -12.00 8.72
C GLU A 388 39.36 -10.49 8.97
N GLU A 389 40.55 -10.01 9.33
CA GLU A 389 40.77 -8.58 9.65
C GLU A 389 40.56 -7.64 8.44
N SER A 390 40.80 -8.12 7.22
CA SER A 390 40.53 -7.36 6.00
C SER A 390 39.04 -7.05 5.84
N VAL A 391 38.18 -8.03 6.09
CA VAL A 391 36.71 -7.87 6.05
C VAL A 391 36.26 -6.91 7.15
N ARG A 392 36.78 -7.09 8.38
CA ARG A 392 36.52 -6.18 9.50
C ARG A 392 36.90 -4.74 9.16
N SER A 393 38.09 -4.52 8.64
CA SER A 393 38.58 -3.20 8.23
C SER A 393 37.69 -2.55 7.15
N THR A 394 37.17 -3.33 6.20
CA THR A 394 36.19 -2.84 5.22
C THR A 394 34.87 -2.42 5.88
N ILE A 395 34.37 -3.19 6.85
CA ILE A 395 33.16 -2.84 7.61
C ILE A 395 33.37 -1.53 8.40
N VAL A 396 34.53 -1.36 9.06
CA VAL A 396 34.92 -0.10 9.74
C VAL A 396 34.85 1.08 8.76
N ARG A 397 35.48 0.96 7.58
CA ARG A 397 35.49 2.02 6.57
C ARG A 397 34.08 2.34 6.08
N PHE A 398 33.23 1.33 5.90
CA PHE A 398 31.84 1.52 5.49
C PHE A 398 31.03 2.27 6.56
N ARG A 399 31.09 1.85 7.83
CA ARG A 399 30.43 2.56 8.95
C ARG A 399 30.92 4.01 9.05
N ASN A 400 32.23 4.22 8.96
CA ASN A 400 32.82 5.56 9.04
C ASN A 400 32.38 6.45 7.86
N ARG A 401 32.27 5.89 6.65
CA ARG A 401 31.76 6.58 5.47
C ARG A 401 30.31 7.05 5.69
N LEU A 402 29.44 6.19 6.21
CA LEU A 402 28.04 6.53 6.51
C LEU A 402 27.92 7.64 7.57
N LEU A 403 28.67 7.53 8.67
CA LEU A 403 28.68 8.56 9.71
C LEU A 403 29.25 9.88 9.19
N ALA A 404 30.34 9.83 8.41
CA ALA A 404 30.98 11.00 7.84
C ALA A 404 30.06 11.72 6.86
N GLU A 405 29.29 10.96 6.08
CA GLU A 405 28.21 11.46 5.26
C GLU A 405 27.19 12.21 6.15
N HIS A 406 26.58 11.58 7.15
CA HIS A 406 25.57 12.27 7.98
C HIS A 406 26.11 13.51 8.72
N LEU A 407 27.38 13.49 9.11
CA LEU A 407 28.07 14.56 9.82
C LEU A 407 28.68 15.63 8.88
N GLY A 408 28.65 15.44 7.56
CA GLY A 408 29.23 16.38 6.60
C GLY A 408 30.74 16.56 6.73
N ILE A 409 31.47 15.50 7.12
CA ILE A 409 32.92 15.51 7.36
C ILE A 409 33.63 14.39 6.59
N ASP A 410 34.96 14.31 6.72
CA ASP A 410 35.75 13.24 6.13
C ASP A 410 35.70 11.95 6.97
N GLY A 411 35.72 10.80 6.30
CA GLY A 411 35.69 9.47 6.94
C GLY A 411 36.85 9.22 7.91
N ASN A 412 38.03 9.79 7.66
CA ASN A 412 39.17 9.65 8.55
C ASN A 412 38.96 10.38 9.88
N ARG A 413 38.25 11.53 9.87
CA ARG A 413 37.89 12.22 11.13
C ARG A 413 36.98 11.38 12.02
N VAL A 414 36.07 10.60 11.42
CA VAL A 414 35.25 9.64 12.17
C VAL A 414 36.11 8.51 12.71
N ALA A 415 37.03 7.97 11.91
CA ALA A 415 37.96 6.94 12.34
C ALA A 415 38.78 7.39 13.57
N ASP A 416 39.40 8.57 13.48
CA ASP A 416 40.21 9.17 14.54
C ASP A 416 39.37 9.39 15.82
N ALA A 417 38.12 9.83 15.68
CA ALA A 417 37.24 10.05 16.83
C ALA A 417 36.82 8.74 17.51
N VAL A 418 36.53 7.68 16.73
CA VAL A 418 36.18 6.36 17.28
C VAL A 418 37.38 5.75 18.00
N GLU A 419 38.58 5.84 17.43
CA GLU A 419 39.81 5.36 18.07
C GLU A 419 40.12 6.13 19.35
N LYS A 420 40.10 7.48 19.28
CA LYS A 420 40.42 8.35 20.41
C LYS A 420 39.49 8.15 21.60
N ASN A 421 38.18 8.00 21.36
CA ASN A 421 37.19 7.90 22.42
C ASN A 421 36.93 6.46 22.88
N ALA A 422 37.34 5.46 22.09
CA ALA A 422 36.99 4.05 22.29
C ALA A 422 35.48 3.82 22.52
N SER A 423 34.65 4.69 21.94
CA SER A 423 33.20 4.74 22.10
C SER A 423 32.61 5.34 20.83
N LEU A 424 31.59 4.69 20.27
CA LEU A 424 30.92 5.18 19.07
C LEU A 424 30.03 6.38 19.39
N ILE A 425 29.35 6.36 20.53
CA ILE A 425 28.54 7.48 21.01
C ILE A 425 29.40 8.71 21.21
N GLN A 426 30.49 8.61 21.98
CA GLN A 426 31.34 9.77 22.26
C GLN A 426 32.03 10.30 21.00
N ALA A 427 32.39 9.40 20.06
CA ALA A 427 32.90 9.82 18.76
C ALA A 427 31.87 10.68 18.00
N VAL A 428 30.63 10.21 17.87
CA VAL A 428 29.55 10.96 17.22
C VAL A 428 29.29 12.29 17.94
N GLU A 429 29.14 12.28 19.26
CA GLU A 429 28.91 13.49 20.06
C GLU A 429 30.02 14.54 19.85
N SER A 430 31.28 14.11 19.75
CA SER A 430 32.42 15.02 19.54
C SER A 430 32.48 15.65 18.15
N LEU A 431 31.70 15.16 17.18
CA LEU A 431 31.74 15.57 15.77
C LEU A 431 30.45 16.29 15.31
N ARG A 432 29.51 16.55 16.22
CA ARG A 432 28.17 17.08 15.90
C ARG A 432 28.08 18.61 15.79
N ASP A 433 29.19 19.31 15.56
CA ASP A 433 29.31 20.77 15.61
C ASP A 433 29.00 21.49 14.27
N GLY A 434 28.84 20.75 13.18
CA GLY A 434 28.61 21.30 11.84
C GLY A 434 27.16 21.71 11.51
N GLU A 435 27.00 22.45 10.40
CA GLU A 435 25.67 22.73 9.85
C GLU A 435 24.98 21.45 9.39
N ARG A 436 25.67 20.59 8.63
CA ARG A 436 25.24 19.22 8.38
C ARG A 436 25.69 18.37 9.55
N THR A 437 24.75 17.77 10.27
CA THR A 437 25.05 17.04 11.51
C THR A 437 23.96 16.05 11.87
N LEU A 438 24.27 15.15 12.79
CA LEU A 438 23.28 14.30 13.46
C LEU A 438 22.63 15.09 14.60
N VAL A 439 21.30 15.11 14.65
CA VAL A 439 20.52 15.80 15.69
C VAL A 439 19.76 14.76 16.51
N PRO A 440 19.68 14.86 17.85
CA PRO A 440 18.97 13.88 18.66
C PRO A 440 17.50 13.86 18.27
N LEU A 441 16.97 12.67 17.98
CA LEU A 441 15.57 12.49 17.64
C LEU A 441 14.74 12.46 18.93
N PRO A 442 13.82 13.42 19.18
CA PRO A 442 13.06 13.47 20.42
C PRO A 442 12.11 12.29 20.57
N GLY A 443 11.51 11.80 19.49
CA GLY A 443 10.62 10.62 19.53
C GLY A 443 9.40 10.78 20.44
N GLU A 444 8.98 12.01 20.73
CA GLU A 444 7.81 12.32 21.54
C GLU A 444 6.53 12.05 20.75
N VAL A 445 5.56 11.41 21.39
CA VAL A 445 4.20 11.23 20.86
C VAL A 445 3.28 12.06 21.73
N PRO A 446 2.54 13.05 21.16
CA PRO A 446 1.51 13.75 21.92
C PRO A 446 0.54 12.73 22.53
N PRO A 447 0.22 12.80 23.84
CA PRO A 447 -0.66 11.82 24.50
C PRO A 447 -2.01 11.67 23.80
N GLU A 448 -2.55 12.80 23.32
CA GLU A 448 -3.78 12.87 22.53
C GLU A 448 -3.69 12.17 21.17
N VAL A 449 -2.51 11.94 20.61
CA VAL A 449 -2.33 11.16 19.38
C VAL A 449 -2.10 9.69 19.74
N ASP A 450 -1.35 9.42 20.81
CA ASP A 450 -1.06 8.06 21.30
C ASP A 450 -2.34 7.29 21.66
N GLU A 451 -3.33 7.94 22.27
CA GLU A 451 -4.62 7.32 22.65
C GLU A 451 -5.50 6.94 21.46
N TRP A 452 -5.37 7.64 20.33
CA TRP A 452 -6.23 7.44 19.16
C TRP A 452 -5.64 6.44 18.15
N VAL A 453 -4.34 6.18 18.25
CA VAL A 453 -3.62 5.27 17.37
C VAL A 453 -3.73 3.86 17.95
N PRO A 454 -4.37 2.91 17.22
CA PRO A 454 -4.55 1.54 17.68
C PRO A 454 -3.24 0.83 18.04
N GLU A 455 -3.34 -0.33 18.69
CA GLU A 455 -2.17 -1.17 19.01
C GLU A 455 -1.42 -1.58 17.72
N SER A 456 -0.12 -1.83 17.87
CA SER A 456 0.81 -2.06 16.75
C SER A 456 0.36 -3.13 15.77
N GLU A 457 -0.33 -4.17 16.25
CA GLU A 457 -0.83 -5.29 15.44
C GLU A 457 -1.85 -4.86 14.36
N LEU A 458 -2.52 -3.71 14.52
CA LEU A 458 -3.46 -3.20 13.51
C LEU A 458 -2.76 -2.44 12.39
N LEU A 459 -1.72 -1.67 12.72
CA LEU A 459 -1.05 -0.73 11.82
C LEU A 459 0.18 -1.34 11.14
N ASP A 460 0.89 -2.19 11.87
CA ASP A 460 2.10 -2.90 11.48
C ASP A 460 2.00 -4.38 11.91
N PRO A 461 1.17 -5.18 11.22
CA PRO A 461 0.94 -6.59 11.57
C PRO A 461 2.19 -7.45 11.36
N GLU A 462 2.45 -8.38 12.29
CA GLU A 462 3.59 -9.32 12.23
C GLU A 462 3.37 -10.50 11.28
N LYS A 463 2.11 -10.82 10.96
CA LYS A 463 1.72 -11.99 10.18
C LYS A 463 0.59 -11.64 9.20
N PRO A 464 0.42 -12.46 8.15
CA PRO A 464 -0.75 -12.38 7.29
C PRO A 464 -2.01 -12.44 8.13
N VAL A 465 -2.91 -11.49 7.89
CA VAL A 465 -4.21 -11.49 8.53
C VAL A 465 -5.16 -12.23 7.61
N GLU A 466 -5.77 -13.31 8.10
CA GLU A 466 -6.78 -14.05 7.32
C GLU A 466 -7.94 -13.10 6.98
N PRO A 467 -8.59 -13.20 5.81
CA PRO A 467 -9.64 -12.25 5.41
C PRO A 467 -10.78 -12.09 6.43
N GLU A 468 -11.06 -13.15 7.18
CA GLU A 468 -12.05 -13.22 8.26
C GLU A 468 -11.55 -12.50 9.52
N GLU A 469 -10.30 -12.73 9.91
CA GLU A 469 -9.64 -12.01 11.00
C GLU A 469 -9.42 -10.53 10.64
N PHE A 470 -9.14 -10.16 9.40
CA PHE A 470 -8.92 -8.77 8.97
C PHE A 470 -10.17 -7.92 9.18
N LEU A 471 -11.35 -8.51 9.00
CA LEU A 471 -12.61 -7.85 9.34
C LEU A 471 -12.77 -7.64 10.85
N ASP A 472 -12.28 -8.56 11.68
CA ASP A 472 -12.31 -8.47 13.15
C ASP A 472 -11.18 -7.58 13.71
N TYR A 473 -10.01 -7.51 13.05
CA TYR A 473 -8.90 -6.61 13.36
C TYR A 473 -9.28 -5.17 12.99
N VAL A 474 -9.76 -4.93 11.77
CA VAL A 474 -10.22 -3.60 11.31
C VAL A 474 -11.49 -3.15 12.07
N VAL A 475 -12.25 -4.07 12.66
CA VAL A 475 -13.46 -3.79 13.42
C VAL A 475 -13.41 -4.51 14.77
N ARG A 476 -12.70 -3.93 15.75
CA ARG A 476 -12.81 -4.38 17.16
C ARG A 476 -14.30 -4.31 17.60
N PRO A 477 -14.93 -5.42 18.01
CA PRO A 477 -16.37 -5.45 18.34
C PRO A 477 -16.76 -4.54 19.52
N GLU A 478 -15.79 -4.19 20.36
CA GLU A 478 -16.03 -3.63 21.70
C GLU A 478 -15.90 -2.10 21.78
N GLN A 479 -15.40 -1.41 20.75
CA GLN A 479 -15.23 0.05 20.72
C GLN A 479 -15.92 0.73 19.53
N GLN A 480 -17.15 0.33 19.22
CA GLN A 480 -17.93 1.01 18.18
C GLN A 480 -18.33 2.44 18.63
N SER A 481 -17.58 3.46 18.22
CA SER A 481 -18.08 4.85 18.20
C SER A 481 -18.39 5.30 16.77
N LEU A 482 -19.39 6.18 16.63
CA LEU A 482 -20.09 6.50 15.37
C LEU A 482 -19.20 7.00 14.21
N ALA A 483 -17.97 7.43 14.44
CA ALA A 483 -17.13 8.12 13.46
C ALA A 483 -16.75 7.27 12.24
N TYR A 484 -16.43 5.99 12.44
CA TYR A 484 -15.99 5.08 11.36
C TYR A 484 -17.07 4.83 10.30
N ARG A 485 -18.34 4.79 10.72
CA ARG A 485 -19.50 4.66 9.81
C ARG A 485 -19.70 5.88 8.92
N HIS A 486 -19.19 7.04 9.31
CA HIS A 486 -19.26 8.25 8.52
C HIS A 486 -18.10 8.34 7.52
N LEU A 487 -16.88 7.96 7.91
CA LEU A 487 -15.70 7.99 7.03
C LEU A 487 -15.83 7.04 5.83
N LEU A 488 -16.22 5.78 6.06
CA LEU A 488 -16.42 4.79 4.97
C LEU A 488 -17.49 5.24 3.97
N LYS A 489 -18.56 5.89 4.45
CA LYS A 489 -19.61 6.44 3.59
C LYS A 489 -19.12 7.61 2.76
N ILE A 490 -18.29 8.48 3.32
CA ILE A 490 -17.69 9.61 2.61
C ILE A 490 -16.77 9.11 1.50
N VAL A 491 -15.93 8.11 1.78
CA VAL A 491 -15.01 7.52 0.78
C VAL A 491 -15.78 6.82 -0.35
N LEU A 492 -16.80 6.03 -0.04
CA LEU A 492 -17.64 5.37 -1.05
C LEU A 492 -18.42 6.39 -1.90
N MET A 493 -18.84 7.50 -1.30
CA MET A 493 -19.51 8.60 -2.01
C MET A 493 -18.56 9.31 -2.97
N ILE A 494 -17.33 9.64 -2.54
CA ILE A 494 -16.31 10.26 -3.38
C ILE A 494 -15.94 9.33 -4.55
N PHE A 495 -15.76 8.04 -4.27
CA PHE A 495 -15.48 7.04 -5.31
C PHE A 495 -16.62 6.92 -6.32
N GLY A 496 -17.87 6.89 -5.86
CA GLY A 496 -19.05 6.88 -6.74
C GLY A 496 -19.14 8.11 -7.65
N VAL A 497 -18.83 9.29 -7.13
CA VAL A 497 -18.82 10.55 -7.90
C VAL A 497 -17.70 10.55 -8.95
N LEU A 498 -16.50 10.11 -8.59
CA LEU A 498 -15.36 10.03 -9.52
C LEU A 498 -15.59 8.99 -10.62
N LEU A 499 -16.22 7.86 -10.29
CA LEU A 499 -16.60 6.83 -11.25
C LEU A 499 -17.66 7.36 -12.25
N LEU A 500 -18.68 8.08 -11.77
CA LEU A 500 -19.68 8.72 -12.62
C LEU A 500 -19.07 9.81 -13.52
N ALA A 501 -18.14 10.61 -12.99
CA ALA A 501 -17.42 11.61 -13.77
C ALA A 501 -16.53 10.98 -14.85
N GLY A 502 -15.87 9.86 -14.53
CA GLY A 502 -15.06 9.12 -15.50
C GLY A 502 -15.91 8.47 -16.60
N LEU A 503 -17.03 7.85 -16.24
CA LEU A 503 -17.99 7.30 -17.20
C LEU A 503 -18.59 8.39 -18.09
N TRP A 504 -18.85 9.57 -17.54
CA TRP A 504 -19.34 10.74 -18.29
C TRP A 504 -18.31 11.27 -19.29
N ARG A 505 -17.03 11.36 -18.90
CA ARG A 505 -15.98 11.99 -19.70
C ARG A 505 -15.43 11.08 -20.81
N TRP A 506 -15.41 9.77 -20.59
CA TRP A 506 -14.68 8.83 -21.44
C TRP A 506 -15.55 7.81 -22.18
N THR A 507 -16.88 7.88 -22.05
CA THR A 507 -17.81 7.08 -22.86
C THR A 507 -18.82 7.98 -23.59
N PRO A 508 -19.45 7.51 -24.69
CA PRO A 508 -20.55 8.22 -25.35
C PRO A 508 -21.77 8.44 -24.44
N ALA A 509 -21.79 7.89 -23.21
CA ALA A 509 -22.85 8.14 -22.24
C ALA A 509 -23.04 9.64 -21.96
N GLY A 510 -21.98 10.46 -22.07
CA GLY A 510 -22.09 11.91 -21.97
C GLY A 510 -22.88 12.59 -23.07
N GLU A 511 -22.94 11.99 -24.27
CA GLU A 511 -23.73 12.49 -25.41
C GLU A 511 -25.20 12.05 -25.29
N TRP A 512 -25.46 10.91 -24.63
CA TRP A 512 -26.81 10.40 -24.34
C TRP A 512 -27.45 11.09 -23.13
N LEU A 513 -26.62 11.67 -22.26
CA LEU A 513 -27.00 12.41 -21.05
C LEU A 513 -26.93 13.94 -21.23
N ASP A 514 -26.85 14.43 -22.47
CA ASP A 514 -27.07 15.85 -22.73
C ASP A 514 -28.50 16.24 -22.30
N VAL A 515 -28.65 17.42 -21.69
CA VAL A 515 -29.93 17.92 -21.18
C VAL A 515 -30.96 17.99 -22.32
N ALA A 516 -30.52 18.22 -23.56
CA ALA A 516 -31.36 18.21 -24.75
C ALA A 516 -31.86 16.79 -25.09
N SER A 517 -30.98 15.78 -25.09
CA SER A 517 -31.34 14.37 -25.34
C SER A 517 -32.26 13.80 -24.25
N ALA A 518 -32.01 14.13 -22.98
CA ALA A 518 -32.85 13.73 -21.86
C ALA A 518 -34.25 14.38 -21.93
N LYS A 519 -34.34 15.66 -22.33
CA LYS A 519 -35.62 16.35 -22.58
C LYS A 519 -36.36 15.76 -23.78
N ALA A 520 -35.67 15.46 -24.88
CA ALA A 520 -36.27 14.85 -26.07
C ALA A 520 -36.82 13.45 -25.79
N ALA A 521 -36.08 12.63 -25.04
CA ALA A 521 -36.54 11.32 -24.59
C ALA A 521 -37.74 11.44 -23.63
N ALA A 522 -37.70 12.39 -22.70
CA ALA A 522 -38.81 12.66 -21.77
C ALA A 522 -40.10 13.07 -22.50
N GLU A 523 -40.00 13.97 -23.47
CA GLU A 523 -41.13 14.42 -24.29
C GLU A 523 -41.68 13.30 -25.18
N TRP A 524 -40.79 12.49 -25.78
CA TRP A 524 -41.20 11.34 -26.58
C TRP A 524 -41.98 10.33 -25.74
N ILE A 525 -41.45 9.97 -24.56
CA ILE A 525 -42.11 9.03 -23.62
C ILE A 525 -43.48 9.59 -23.21
N ARG A 526 -43.59 10.89 -22.91
CA ARG A 526 -44.83 11.52 -22.44
C ARG A 526 -45.94 11.57 -23.50
N ARG A 527 -45.59 11.58 -24.79
CA ARG A 527 -46.55 11.64 -25.92
C ARG A 527 -47.06 10.27 -26.35
N GLN A 528 -46.48 9.17 -25.86
CA GLN A 528 -46.96 7.83 -26.22
C GLN A 528 -48.26 7.48 -25.47
N PRO A 529 -49.27 6.90 -26.12
CA PRO A 529 -50.47 6.40 -25.42
C PRO A 529 -50.16 5.32 -24.37
N MET A 530 -49.05 4.59 -24.56
CA MET A 530 -48.59 3.50 -23.71
C MET A 530 -47.52 3.91 -22.69
N SER A 531 -47.36 5.22 -22.39
CA SER A 531 -46.36 5.70 -21.41
C SER A 531 -46.36 4.92 -20.09
N PRO A 532 -47.51 4.59 -19.47
CA PRO A 532 -47.51 3.84 -18.20
C PRO A 532 -46.85 2.47 -18.32
N LEU A 533 -47.09 1.77 -19.44
CA LEU A 533 -46.50 0.45 -19.71
C LEU A 533 -45.01 0.55 -20.02
N LEU A 534 -44.57 1.59 -20.73
CA LEU A 534 -43.16 1.83 -21.02
C LEU A 534 -42.36 2.12 -19.75
N VAL A 535 -42.92 2.93 -18.84
CA VAL A 535 -42.27 3.21 -17.55
C VAL A 535 -42.17 1.95 -16.71
N VAL A 536 -43.28 1.21 -16.57
CA VAL A 536 -43.30 -0.07 -15.83
C VAL A 536 -42.29 -1.08 -16.42
N GLY A 537 -42.27 -1.23 -17.74
CA GLY A 537 -41.31 -2.09 -18.44
C GLY A 537 -39.86 -1.66 -18.17
N GLY A 538 -39.60 -0.35 -18.17
CA GLY A 538 -38.31 0.21 -17.78
C GLY A 538 -37.88 -0.21 -16.38
N TYR A 539 -38.77 -0.09 -15.37
CA TYR A 539 -38.50 -0.52 -14.00
C TYR A 539 -38.20 -2.02 -13.86
N ILE A 540 -38.90 -2.87 -14.62
CA ILE A 540 -38.64 -4.31 -14.62
C ILE A 540 -37.26 -4.59 -15.20
N VAL A 541 -36.94 -4.06 -16.38
CA VAL A 541 -35.64 -4.24 -17.03
C VAL A 541 -34.51 -3.69 -16.15
N GLY A 542 -34.69 -2.48 -15.61
CA GLY A 542 -33.74 -1.86 -14.68
C GLY A 542 -33.50 -2.71 -13.44
N GLY A 543 -34.56 -3.28 -12.86
CA GLY A 543 -34.45 -4.22 -11.74
C GLY A 543 -33.61 -5.46 -12.09
N LEU A 544 -33.82 -6.05 -13.27
CA LEU A 544 -33.10 -7.24 -13.73
C LEU A 544 -31.60 -7.01 -13.93
N VAL A 545 -31.21 -5.82 -14.38
CA VAL A 545 -29.78 -5.46 -14.58
C VAL A 545 -29.17 -4.75 -13.36
N VAL A 546 -29.87 -4.75 -12.22
CA VAL A 546 -29.41 -4.13 -10.96
C VAL A 546 -29.19 -2.62 -11.09
N PHE A 547 -29.97 -1.96 -11.93
CA PHE A 547 -29.92 -0.51 -12.09
C PHE A 547 -30.48 0.21 -10.84
N PRO A 548 -29.89 1.33 -10.39
CA PRO A 548 -30.35 2.01 -9.18
C PRO A 548 -31.78 2.55 -9.29
N VAL A 549 -32.71 1.95 -8.54
CA VAL A 549 -34.14 2.33 -8.54
C VAL A 549 -34.35 3.81 -8.22
N THR A 550 -33.51 4.41 -7.37
CA THR A 550 -33.55 5.84 -7.03
C THR A 550 -33.40 6.74 -8.25
N LEU A 551 -32.51 6.40 -9.19
CA LEU A 551 -32.33 7.18 -10.42
C LEU A 551 -33.55 7.06 -11.34
N MET A 552 -34.18 5.89 -11.35
CA MET A 552 -35.41 5.66 -12.10
C MET A 552 -36.57 6.50 -11.54
N VAL A 553 -36.68 6.59 -10.21
CA VAL A 553 -37.67 7.44 -9.53
C VAL A 553 -37.45 8.90 -9.89
N ILE A 554 -36.21 9.40 -9.81
CA ILE A 554 -35.89 10.79 -10.18
C ILE A 554 -36.24 11.05 -11.64
N ALA A 555 -35.82 10.19 -12.56
CA ALA A 555 -36.14 10.31 -13.98
C ALA A 555 -37.66 10.35 -14.23
N THR A 556 -38.41 9.45 -13.59
CA THR A 556 -39.86 9.37 -13.73
C THR A 556 -40.55 10.62 -13.20
N VAL A 557 -40.08 11.18 -12.08
CA VAL A 557 -40.59 12.44 -11.52
C VAL A 557 -40.27 13.63 -12.42
N LEU A 558 -39.08 13.68 -13.01
CA LEU A 558 -38.71 14.76 -13.95
C LEU A 558 -39.55 14.71 -15.24
N VAL A 559 -39.91 13.53 -15.72
CA VAL A 559 -40.70 13.34 -16.96
C VAL A 559 -42.19 13.65 -16.75
N PHE A 560 -42.79 13.12 -15.68
CA PHE A 560 -44.25 13.15 -15.46
C PHE A 560 -44.71 14.15 -14.39
N GLY A 561 -43.76 14.83 -13.75
CA GLY A 561 -44.02 15.72 -12.63
C GLY A 561 -44.24 14.99 -11.30
N PRO A 562 -44.42 15.73 -10.19
CA PRO A 562 -44.39 15.17 -8.84
C PRO A 562 -45.47 14.10 -8.58
N TRP A 563 -46.72 14.39 -8.94
CA TRP A 563 -47.86 13.53 -8.63
C TRP A 563 -47.90 12.26 -9.47
N TRP A 564 -47.85 12.39 -10.80
CA TRP A 564 -47.86 11.24 -11.69
C TRP A 564 -46.55 10.47 -11.65
N GLY A 565 -45.43 11.16 -11.44
CA GLY A 565 -44.12 10.55 -11.22
C GLY A 565 -44.10 9.68 -9.97
N PHE A 566 -44.71 10.13 -8.86
CA PHE A 566 -44.87 9.33 -7.65
C PHE A 566 -45.61 8.01 -7.92
N PHE A 567 -46.79 8.07 -8.56
CA PHE A 567 -47.59 6.87 -8.83
C PHE A 567 -46.91 5.91 -9.80
N TYR A 568 -46.34 6.42 -10.90
CA TYR A 568 -45.63 5.57 -11.86
C TYR A 568 -44.36 4.95 -11.27
N ALA A 569 -43.62 5.70 -10.45
CA ALA A 569 -42.45 5.18 -9.76
C ALA A 569 -42.83 4.09 -8.76
N LEU A 570 -43.91 4.28 -8.00
CA LEU A 570 -44.38 3.31 -7.01
C LEU A 570 -44.89 2.03 -7.68
N ILE A 571 -45.71 2.14 -8.72
CA ILE A 571 -46.24 0.99 -9.47
C ILE A 571 -45.12 0.25 -10.21
N GLY A 572 -44.22 0.98 -10.88
CA GLY A 572 -43.09 0.40 -11.60
C GLY A 572 -42.14 -0.35 -10.68
N SER A 573 -41.77 0.25 -9.54
CA SER A 573 -40.91 -0.40 -8.55
C SER A 573 -41.60 -1.60 -7.90
N GLU A 574 -42.90 -1.55 -7.59
CA GLU A 574 -43.65 -2.68 -7.05
C GLU A 574 -43.66 -3.87 -8.03
N LEU A 575 -43.98 -3.63 -9.30
CA LEU A 575 -44.03 -4.69 -10.32
C LEU A 575 -42.64 -5.27 -10.61
N SER A 576 -41.58 -4.43 -10.59
CA SER A 576 -40.19 -4.89 -10.68
C SER A 576 -39.78 -5.76 -9.48
N ALA A 577 -40.20 -5.37 -8.27
CA ALA A 577 -39.96 -6.17 -7.07
C ALA A 577 -40.63 -7.54 -7.15
N LEU A 578 -41.88 -7.59 -7.65
CA LEU A 578 -42.61 -8.84 -7.84
C LEU A 578 -41.98 -9.73 -8.92
N ALA A 579 -41.52 -9.17 -10.02
CA ALA A 579 -40.81 -9.93 -11.06
C ALA A 579 -39.55 -10.59 -10.51
N LEU A 580 -38.73 -9.84 -9.77
CA LEU A 580 -37.51 -10.35 -9.14
C LEU A 580 -37.79 -11.35 -8.02
N PHE A 581 -38.88 -11.16 -7.26
CA PHE A 581 -39.34 -12.12 -6.26
C PHE A 581 -39.67 -13.48 -6.91
N TRP A 582 -40.42 -13.47 -8.01
CA TRP A 582 -40.75 -14.70 -8.74
C TRP A 582 -39.52 -15.34 -9.37
N ILE A 583 -38.60 -14.56 -9.92
CA ILE A 583 -37.33 -15.07 -10.45
C ILE A 583 -36.52 -15.75 -9.34
N GLY A 584 -36.41 -15.13 -8.17
CA GLY A 584 -35.75 -15.73 -7.01
C GLY A 584 -36.40 -17.07 -6.66
N ARG A 585 -37.73 -17.11 -6.60
CA ARG A 585 -38.51 -18.32 -6.31
C ARG A 585 -38.30 -19.44 -7.35
N LEU A 586 -38.15 -19.10 -8.63
CA LEU A 586 -37.87 -20.04 -9.71
C LEU A 586 -36.42 -20.55 -9.72
N MET A 587 -35.45 -19.70 -9.39
CA MET A 587 -34.02 -20.04 -9.41
C MET A 587 -33.58 -20.96 -8.26
N GLY A 588 -34.34 -20.96 -7.17
CA GLY A 588 -34.04 -21.75 -5.97
C GLY A 588 -32.85 -21.23 -5.15
N GLN A 589 -32.79 -21.65 -3.89
CA GLN A 589 -31.87 -21.12 -2.88
C GLN A 589 -30.38 -21.24 -3.26
N ASN A 590 -29.99 -22.35 -3.92
CA ASN A 590 -28.60 -22.64 -4.28
C ASN A 590 -28.05 -21.68 -5.36
N THR A 591 -28.86 -21.31 -6.34
CA THR A 591 -28.44 -20.43 -7.44
C THR A 591 -28.34 -18.98 -6.96
N VAL A 592 -29.32 -18.54 -6.17
CA VAL A 592 -29.33 -17.21 -5.56
C VAL A 592 -28.13 -17.05 -4.60
N ARG A 593 -27.75 -18.12 -3.88
CA ARG A 593 -26.56 -18.17 -3.00
C ARG A 593 -25.22 -17.94 -3.71
N ARG A 594 -25.07 -18.44 -4.94
CA ARG A 594 -23.85 -18.18 -5.73
C ARG A 594 -23.69 -16.71 -6.12
N PHE A 595 -24.81 -15.99 -6.26
CA PHE A 595 -24.80 -14.59 -6.70
C PHE A 595 -24.74 -13.59 -5.55
N ALA A 596 -25.44 -13.82 -4.43
CA ALA A 596 -25.52 -12.88 -3.31
C ALA A 596 -24.74 -13.28 -2.03
N GLY A 597 -24.04 -14.43 -2.04
CA GLY A 597 -23.06 -14.81 -1.02
C GLY A 597 -23.59 -14.84 0.43
N SER A 598 -22.80 -14.32 1.37
CA SER A 598 -23.12 -14.31 2.83
C SER A 598 -24.26 -13.37 3.22
N LEU A 599 -24.72 -12.51 2.30
CA LEU A 599 -25.83 -11.57 2.50
C LEU A 599 -27.18 -12.29 2.58
N ILE A 600 -27.31 -13.42 1.88
CA ILE A 600 -28.50 -14.28 1.93
C ILE A 600 -28.76 -14.78 3.33
N ASN A 601 -27.77 -15.31 4.04
CA ASN A 601 -28.01 -15.90 5.35
C ASN A 601 -28.54 -14.84 6.34
N ARG A 602 -27.98 -13.63 6.30
CA ARG A 602 -28.39 -12.51 7.16
C ARG A 602 -29.77 -11.94 6.83
N LEU A 603 -30.11 -11.85 5.55
CA LEU A 603 -31.40 -11.30 5.11
C LEU A 603 -32.50 -12.35 5.10
N SER A 604 -32.20 -13.59 4.73
CA SER A 604 -33.13 -14.73 4.80
C SER A 604 -33.59 -14.97 6.23
N GLN A 605 -32.69 -14.91 7.22
CA GLN A 605 -33.06 -15.04 8.63
C GLN A 605 -33.99 -13.90 9.11
N LYS A 606 -33.78 -12.67 8.61
CA LYS A 606 -34.68 -11.55 8.93
C LYS A 606 -36.01 -11.67 8.20
N LEU A 607 -36.01 -12.09 6.93
CA LEU A 607 -37.19 -12.27 6.10
C LEU A 607 -38.04 -13.47 6.54
N SER A 608 -37.44 -14.49 7.17
CA SER A 608 -38.13 -15.63 7.76
C SER A 608 -38.91 -15.27 9.03
N GLU A 609 -38.67 -14.10 9.66
CA GLU A 609 -39.44 -13.61 10.82
C GLU A 609 -40.93 -13.31 10.51
N SER A 610 -41.42 -13.63 9.30
CA SER A 610 -42.81 -13.62 8.84
C SER A 610 -43.61 -12.37 9.21
N GLY A 611 -43.62 -11.38 8.31
CA GLY A 611 -44.62 -10.32 8.35
C GLY A 611 -44.31 -9.09 7.50
N VAL A 612 -45.38 -8.39 7.12
CA VAL A 612 -45.38 -7.11 6.39
C VAL A 612 -44.37 -6.11 6.98
N MET A 613 -44.26 -6.05 8.32
CA MET A 613 -43.40 -5.11 9.03
C MET A 613 -41.90 -5.34 8.76
N THR A 614 -41.50 -6.59 8.55
CA THR A 614 -40.11 -6.94 8.21
C THR A 614 -39.72 -6.33 6.87
N VAL A 615 -40.61 -6.44 5.88
CA VAL A 615 -40.36 -5.91 4.53
C VAL A 615 -40.37 -4.38 4.55
N ILE A 616 -41.33 -3.76 5.25
CA ILE A 616 -41.35 -2.30 5.46
C ILE A 616 -40.02 -1.81 6.03
N THR A 617 -39.51 -2.50 7.06
CA THR A 617 -38.25 -2.15 7.70
C THR A 617 -37.07 -2.25 6.73
N LEU A 618 -37.03 -3.30 5.92
CA LEU A 618 -35.98 -3.51 4.91
C LEU A 618 -36.03 -2.49 3.76
N ARG A 619 -37.19 -1.87 3.49
CA ARG A 619 -37.32 -0.78 2.50
C ARG A 619 -36.91 0.58 3.04
N ILE A 620 -37.20 0.85 4.32
CA ILE A 620 -36.85 2.11 4.98
C ILE A 620 -35.37 2.14 5.36
N VAL A 621 -34.80 1.00 5.77
CA VAL A 621 -33.40 0.87 6.16
C VAL A 621 -32.62 0.23 5.01
N PRO A 622 -31.79 0.99 4.28
CA PRO A 622 -31.06 0.47 3.12
C PRO A 622 -29.94 -0.46 3.60
N VAL A 623 -30.23 -1.76 3.62
CA VAL A 623 -29.29 -2.82 4.04
C VAL A 623 -28.67 -3.56 2.86
N ALA A 624 -29.25 -3.46 1.67
CA ALA A 624 -28.80 -4.12 0.44
C ALA A 624 -29.42 -3.46 -0.82
N PRO A 625 -28.86 -3.71 -2.02
CA PRO A 625 -29.44 -3.24 -3.28
C PRO A 625 -30.86 -3.76 -3.51
N PHE A 626 -31.71 -2.94 -4.13
CA PHE A 626 -33.13 -3.23 -4.39
C PHE A 626 -33.34 -4.62 -5.00
N SER A 627 -32.60 -4.95 -6.08
CA SER A 627 -32.77 -6.20 -6.79
C SER A 627 -32.39 -7.43 -5.98
N VAL A 628 -31.37 -7.29 -5.14
CA VAL A 628 -30.86 -8.37 -4.28
C VAL A 628 -31.89 -8.71 -3.19
N ILE A 629 -32.48 -7.71 -2.54
CA ILE A 629 -33.53 -7.94 -1.52
C ILE A 629 -34.70 -8.73 -2.12
N ASN A 630 -35.11 -8.39 -3.35
CA ASN A 630 -36.27 -9.02 -3.99
C ASN A 630 -35.99 -10.49 -4.36
N LEU A 631 -34.80 -10.78 -4.90
CA LEU A 631 -34.38 -12.17 -5.20
C LEU A 631 -34.29 -13.02 -3.93
N ILE A 632 -33.72 -12.46 -2.86
CA ILE A 632 -33.59 -13.14 -1.57
C ILE A 632 -34.96 -13.38 -0.94
N ALA A 633 -35.87 -12.39 -1.02
CA ALA A 633 -37.24 -12.56 -0.57
C ALA A 633 -37.94 -13.71 -1.31
N GLY A 634 -37.68 -13.87 -2.61
CA GLY A 634 -38.23 -14.96 -3.42
C GLY A 634 -37.83 -16.37 -2.99
N VAL A 635 -36.65 -16.54 -2.39
CA VAL A 635 -36.15 -17.83 -1.86
C VAL A 635 -36.36 -17.98 -0.35
N SER A 636 -36.98 -17.01 0.30
CA SER A 636 -37.29 -17.03 1.73
C SER A 636 -38.72 -17.48 2.01
N ASP A 637 -39.03 -17.79 3.27
CA ASP A 637 -40.37 -18.26 3.70
C ASP A 637 -41.46 -17.17 3.72
N ILE A 638 -41.18 -15.97 3.20
CA ILE A 638 -42.13 -14.87 3.23
C ILE A 638 -43.31 -15.09 2.27
N GLN A 639 -44.53 -14.81 2.74
CA GLN A 639 -45.71 -14.89 1.91
C GLN A 639 -45.75 -13.74 0.90
N LEU A 640 -46.19 -14.03 -0.34
CA LEU A 640 -46.25 -13.04 -1.41
C LEU A 640 -47.03 -11.79 -0.99
N LYS A 641 -48.18 -11.96 -0.31
CA LYS A 641 -48.99 -10.85 0.20
C LYS A 641 -48.23 -9.93 1.16
N ASP A 642 -47.37 -10.49 2.01
CA ASP A 642 -46.62 -9.73 3.01
C ASP A 642 -45.46 -8.98 2.35
N PHE A 643 -44.85 -9.59 1.33
CA PHE A 643 -43.86 -8.95 0.47
C PHE A 643 -44.43 -7.80 -0.35
N THR A 644 -45.59 -7.99 -1.00
CA THR A 644 -46.27 -6.98 -1.79
C THR A 644 -46.68 -5.79 -0.92
N LEU A 645 -47.46 -6.05 0.14
CA LEU A 645 -47.96 -4.97 1.00
C LEU A 645 -46.82 -4.24 1.70
N GLY A 646 -45.80 -4.98 2.15
CA GLY A 646 -44.67 -4.39 2.84
C GLY A 646 -43.72 -3.62 1.93
N THR A 647 -43.59 -4.03 0.66
CA THR A 647 -42.80 -3.28 -0.34
C THR A 647 -43.51 -2.00 -0.73
N LEU A 648 -44.81 -2.08 -1.04
CA LEU A 648 -45.63 -0.92 -1.37
C LEU A 648 -45.59 0.13 -0.26
N VAL A 649 -45.92 -0.26 0.98
CA VAL A 649 -45.93 0.66 2.12
C VAL A 649 -44.53 1.15 2.46
N GLY A 650 -43.54 0.27 2.41
CA GLY A 650 -42.15 0.60 2.77
C GLY A 650 -41.47 1.57 1.80
N MET A 651 -41.87 1.59 0.52
CA MET A 651 -41.29 2.49 -0.48
C MET A 651 -41.91 3.89 -0.49
N VAL A 652 -43.18 4.04 -0.09
CA VAL A 652 -43.89 5.33 -0.11
C VAL A 652 -43.09 6.48 0.55
N PRO A 653 -42.53 6.34 1.77
CA PRO A 653 -41.77 7.44 2.39
C PRO A 653 -40.53 7.84 1.59
N GLY A 654 -39.81 6.87 1.03
CA GLY A 654 -38.60 7.10 0.24
C GLY A 654 -38.91 7.73 -1.13
N VAL A 655 -39.93 7.24 -1.82
CA VAL A 655 -40.38 7.81 -3.10
C VAL A 655 -40.91 9.22 -2.91
N MET A 656 -41.72 9.45 -1.87
CA MET A 656 -42.24 10.79 -1.54
C MET A 656 -41.11 11.78 -1.21
N ALA A 657 -40.11 11.35 -0.44
CA ALA A 657 -38.92 12.15 -0.16
C ALA A 657 -38.19 12.57 -1.46
N ILE A 658 -38.01 11.63 -2.39
CA ILE A 658 -37.38 11.91 -3.69
C ILE A 658 -38.23 12.88 -4.51
N VAL A 659 -39.55 12.70 -4.55
CA VAL A 659 -40.47 13.59 -5.26
C VAL A 659 -40.36 15.03 -4.75
N LEU A 660 -40.40 15.21 -3.42
CA LEU A 660 -40.30 16.53 -2.78
C LEU A 660 -38.94 17.20 -3.04
N LEU A 661 -37.87 16.41 -3.11
CA LEU A 661 -36.51 16.92 -3.38
C LEU A 661 -36.31 17.24 -4.86
N ALA A 662 -36.71 16.34 -5.77
CA ALA A 662 -36.52 16.49 -7.20
C ALA A 662 -37.24 17.73 -7.75
N ASP A 663 -38.45 18.01 -7.28
CA ASP A 663 -39.21 19.21 -7.63
C ASP A 663 -38.46 20.49 -7.23
N ARG A 664 -37.94 20.54 -6.00
CA ARG A 664 -37.19 21.70 -5.47
C ARG A 664 -35.82 21.87 -6.11
N ILE A 665 -35.13 20.78 -6.45
CA ILE A 665 -33.86 20.80 -7.18
C ILE A 665 -34.10 21.34 -8.60
N SER A 666 -35.11 20.83 -9.31
CA SER A 666 -35.47 21.30 -10.64
C SER A 666 -35.82 22.80 -10.64
N ALA A 667 -36.62 23.26 -9.68
CA ALA A 667 -36.98 24.67 -9.53
C ALA A 667 -35.78 25.58 -9.21
N SER A 668 -34.78 25.08 -8.49
CA SER A 668 -33.56 25.83 -8.13
C SER A 668 -32.56 25.89 -9.29
N LEU A 669 -32.49 24.85 -10.13
CA LEU A 669 -31.59 24.80 -11.30
C LEU A 669 -32.09 25.65 -12.46
N GLN A 670 -33.40 25.76 -12.67
CA GLN A 670 -33.96 26.57 -13.75
C GLN A 670 -33.84 28.08 -13.50
N THR A 671 -33.85 28.48 -12.23
CA THR A 671 -33.92 29.88 -11.80
C THR A 671 -33.22 29.97 -10.44
N PRO A 672 -31.89 30.13 -10.43
CA PRO A 672 -31.13 30.16 -9.19
C PRO A 672 -31.40 31.45 -8.41
N ASP A 673 -31.97 31.31 -7.22
CA ASP A 673 -32.25 32.41 -6.28
C ASP A 673 -32.06 31.94 -4.83
N LEU A 674 -31.65 32.85 -3.95
CA LEU A 674 -31.37 32.58 -2.54
C LEU A 674 -32.60 32.01 -1.81
N GLY A 675 -33.81 32.47 -2.16
CA GLY A 675 -35.08 31.95 -1.62
C GLY A 675 -35.36 30.50 -2.02
N ARG A 676 -34.92 30.07 -3.20
CA ARG A 676 -35.12 28.69 -3.69
C ARG A 676 -34.09 27.73 -3.12
N PHE A 677 -32.84 28.17 -2.98
CA PHE A 677 -31.81 27.39 -2.28
C PHE A 677 -32.14 27.21 -0.79
N THR A 678 -32.66 28.24 -0.13
CA THR A 678 -33.15 28.12 1.26
C THR A 678 -34.36 27.19 1.37
N ALA A 679 -35.34 27.28 0.45
CA ALA A 679 -36.47 26.36 0.40
C ALA A 679 -36.04 24.89 0.14
N LEU A 680 -35.04 24.67 -0.71
CA LEU A 680 -34.45 23.35 -0.95
C LEU A 680 -33.75 22.83 0.32
N ALA A 681 -32.96 23.65 0.99
CA ALA A 681 -32.29 23.28 2.26
C ALA A 681 -33.32 22.91 3.34
N VAL A 682 -34.41 23.66 3.47
CA VAL A 682 -35.52 23.35 4.39
C VAL A 682 -36.20 22.03 4.01
N ALA A 683 -36.48 21.80 2.73
CA ALA A 683 -37.06 20.54 2.25
C ALA A 683 -36.17 19.33 2.55
N VAL A 684 -34.86 19.46 2.36
CA VAL A 684 -33.86 18.43 2.75
C VAL A 684 -33.93 18.16 4.26
N LEU A 685 -33.93 19.21 5.09
CA LEU A 685 -33.99 19.06 6.55
C LEU A 685 -35.27 18.38 7.02
N VAL A 686 -36.43 18.72 6.44
CA VAL A 686 -37.73 18.10 6.76
C VAL A 686 -37.74 16.63 6.37
N VAL A 687 -37.25 16.29 5.17
CA VAL A 687 -37.15 14.89 4.70
C VAL A 687 -36.22 14.07 5.58
N VAL A 688 -35.03 14.60 5.89
CA VAL A 688 -34.05 13.92 6.75
C VAL A 688 -34.61 13.71 8.15
N PHE A 689 -35.22 14.75 8.74
CA PHE A 689 -35.85 14.65 10.07
C PHE A 689 -36.99 13.62 10.09
N GLY A 690 -37.85 13.63 9.07
CA GLY A 690 -38.95 12.68 8.93
C GLY A 690 -38.46 11.23 8.81
N LEU A 691 -37.45 10.97 7.98
CA LEU A 691 -36.85 9.64 7.82
C LEU A 691 -36.15 9.16 9.10
N VAL A 692 -35.46 10.05 9.83
CA VAL A 692 -34.82 9.72 11.11
C VAL A 692 -35.86 9.39 12.19
N ARG A 693 -36.94 10.17 12.30
CA ARG A 693 -38.05 9.91 13.23
C ARG A 693 -38.76 8.59 12.90
N LEU A 694 -39.05 8.35 11.63
CA LEU A 694 -39.67 7.12 11.16
C LEU A 694 -38.79 5.90 11.48
N ARG A 695 -37.48 5.99 11.22
CA ARG A 695 -36.53 4.94 11.56
C ARG A 695 -36.50 4.64 13.06
N ARG A 696 -36.37 5.66 13.91
CA ARG A 696 -36.38 5.49 15.38
C ARG A 696 -37.68 4.85 15.88
N TRP A 697 -38.81 5.19 15.26
CA TRP A 697 -40.11 4.59 15.60
C TRP A 697 -40.22 3.11 15.19
N VAL A 698 -39.73 2.76 14.00
CA VAL A 698 -39.66 1.36 13.52
C VAL A 698 -38.73 0.53 14.40
N ASP A 699 -37.55 1.06 14.74
CA ASP A 699 -36.58 0.39 15.62
C ASP A 699 -37.14 0.21 17.05
N GLY A 700 -37.86 1.21 17.58
CA GLY A 700 -38.48 1.16 18.91
C GLY A 700 -39.62 0.15 19.05
N ARG A 701 -40.40 -0.12 17.99
CA ARG A 701 -41.41 -1.19 18.00
C ARG A 701 -40.80 -2.58 17.98
N ARG A 702 -39.60 -2.73 17.40
CA ARG A 702 -38.88 -4.01 17.34
C ARG A 702 -38.38 -4.45 18.72
N GLY A 703 -37.91 -3.50 19.54
CA GLY A 703 -37.46 -3.75 20.92
C GLY A 703 -38.57 -4.11 21.91
N ARG A 704 -39.82 -3.69 21.66
CA ARG A 704 -40.98 -4.09 22.48
C ARG A 704 -41.45 -5.52 22.20
N ARG A 705 -41.48 -5.93 20.92
CA ARG A 705 -41.90 -7.28 20.49
C ARG A 705 -40.91 -8.40 20.86
N THR A 706 -39.64 -8.08 21.07
CA THR A 706 -38.62 -9.03 21.54
C THR A 706 -38.67 -9.22 23.07
N LYS A 707 -39.13 -8.22 23.83
CA LYS A 707 -39.40 -8.35 25.27
C LYS A 707 -40.65 -9.20 25.55
N GLU A 708 -41.75 -8.99 24.81
CA GLU A 708 -43.00 -9.79 24.96
C GLU A 708 -42.89 -11.27 24.53
N LYS A 709 -41.76 -11.70 23.94
CA LYS A 709 -41.49 -13.12 23.61
C LYS A 709 -40.49 -13.78 24.56
N ALA A 710 -39.90 -13.00 25.47
CA ALA A 710 -38.91 -13.45 26.46
C ALA A 710 -39.48 -13.53 27.88
N ASP A 711 -40.67 -12.97 28.10
CA ASP A 711 -41.59 -13.25 29.21
C ASP A 711 -42.68 -14.21 28.72
#